data_AF-W2RTX9-F1
#
_entry.id   AF-W2RTX9-F1
#
_cell.length_a   1.000
_cell.length_b   1.000
_cell.length_c   1.000
_cell.angle_alpha   90.00
_cell.angle_beta   90.00
_cell.angle_gamma   90.00
#
_symmetry.space_group_name_H-M   'P 1'
#
loop_
_entity.id
_entity.type
_entity.pdbx_description
1 polymer ?
#
loop_
_entity_poly.entity_id
_entity_poly.type
_entity_poly.pdbx_seq_one_letter_code
_entity_poly.pdbx_strand_id
1 'polypeptide(L)'
;MATIPVKYYRGGTSKALFLHEKDIPSPGPARDRTLQRIMGSPDPMQIDGMGGTHIVTSKIAIIRPSTRPDVDVDYTFAQISVKDDQIGYGGNCGNISSAVGPFAITEKLVKEFRPGVSPEKGLTAQLVRFYVTGTQKVMEEHVPIDAAGNVVTAGDFSIEGCPGTGAPILIDCKDTIGGACNRGALPTGNVIDTTTVAGKGIECTICDAANIVVFARASDMGINGDEEPGVLDKDTGLLDRIRELRGRAAQNVGLCSSWETIDQVSFLPMVALVSRATSSQCHVQSRLFLDNKCHTAMAGTGSVCHAACSRIKGTIVNQLLKPGAEAENVLNIQHPCGFMPAAVKVQPQADSVVPGFETLSFIRTARRIFKGELDVPEDIKGVYTEGMTADKPQTNGIHTNGGSSTANTAGEGATAAIATFASSFTADLLTPNVVQKLKELLLDYIGVGCAATVSADSTPAFLSQLKKTATGQTGLSTIYGLGSSFAPSTAALYNAAFAHSLDFDDTYMPGALHPGVTVISAVLSQTHIQELKTEDFLTALAVGYETVCRLSKAIGMGGYARGFHNTSTTGIFGAAAAIGRLRGLNQSTIENAFGLALSRASGSMQYLENGSWNKRLHPGFAASDALLCIDLAEAGVVGAAKPIEGKYGLLKSYAKGAKPALLDLQSLGKKWEFLETAIKPFPACRMTHGQIEMAATLRQRARGRKVKTLAVGLTKQCVPIVGVRQENKIHPQTVVDAQFSSYYQTALAYLHGDTLGWSAYDHIEDSTVRELSDKITVEADDALSGLGSWVRVEYEDGSVDQDTCLYPKGEKQAPIMWGDIKKKYMSLSEPVYGEAKATKIMNLVDEIDSLDVAHLMHLLSSRK
;
A
#
# COMPACT_ATOMS: atom_id res chain seq x y z
N MET A 1 6.04 26.89 10.57
CA MET A 1 5.43 25.54 10.57
C MET A 1 4.72 25.38 11.89
N ALA A 2 3.56 24.70 11.93
CA ALA A 2 2.89 24.42 13.20
C ALA A 2 3.53 23.17 13.81
N THR A 3 3.89 23.22 15.10
CA THR A 3 4.53 22.11 15.82
C THR A 3 3.73 21.75 17.06
N ILE A 4 3.79 20.48 17.48
CA ILE A 4 3.21 19.99 18.74
C ILE A 4 4.35 19.58 19.69
N PRO A 5 4.41 20.08 20.93
CA PRO A 5 5.32 19.56 21.93
C PRO A 5 5.00 18.09 22.26
N VAL A 6 5.98 17.21 22.06
CA VAL A 6 5.81 15.77 22.29
C VAL A 6 6.89 15.19 23.20
N LYS A 7 6.53 14.13 23.92
CA LYS A 7 7.48 13.22 24.55
C LYS A 7 7.21 11.82 24.04
N TYR A 8 8.24 11.01 23.89
CA TYR A 8 8.10 9.63 23.46
C TYR A 8 8.64 8.73 24.57
N TYR A 9 7.78 7.85 25.09
CA TYR A 9 8.13 6.96 26.18
C TYR A 9 8.03 5.52 25.72
N ARG A 10 8.95 4.69 26.22
CA ARG A 10 8.75 3.26 26.34
C ARG A 10 8.19 2.99 27.72
N GLY A 11 7.00 2.42 27.78
CA GLY A 11 6.36 1.93 29.00
C GLY A 11 6.15 0.44 28.85
N GLY A 12 6.80 -0.36 29.68
CA GLY A 12 6.80 -1.81 29.52
C GLY A 12 7.30 -2.26 28.13
N THR A 13 6.58 -3.19 27.51
CA THR A 13 6.86 -3.67 26.15
C THR A 13 6.16 -2.85 25.05
N SER A 14 5.79 -1.60 25.33
CA SER A 14 5.11 -0.70 24.38
C SER A 14 5.76 0.67 24.31
N LYS A 15 5.53 1.39 23.19
CA LYS A 15 5.93 2.78 23.01
C LYS A 15 4.71 3.65 22.71
N ALA A 16 4.71 4.88 23.23
CA ALA A 16 3.65 5.85 22.96
C ALA A 16 4.18 7.28 22.92
N LEU A 17 3.51 8.11 22.11
CA LEU A 17 3.60 9.57 22.28
C LEU A 17 2.85 9.99 23.54
N PHE A 18 3.45 10.88 24.31
CA PHE A 18 2.88 11.53 25.48
C PHE A 18 2.70 13.01 25.17
N LEU A 19 1.45 13.47 25.23
CA LEU A 19 1.01 14.81 24.86
C LEU A 19 0.31 15.45 26.05
N HIS A 20 0.51 16.74 26.26
CA HIS A 20 -0.40 17.49 27.13
C HIS A 20 -1.69 17.76 26.37
N GLU A 21 -2.85 17.61 27.02
CA GLU A 21 -4.15 17.82 26.37
C GLU A 21 -4.31 19.24 25.80
N LYS A 22 -3.74 20.24 26.48
CA LYS A 22 -3.77 21.65 26.05
C LYS A 22 -3.02 21.93 24.74
N ASP A 23 -2.14 21.02 24.31
CA ASP A 23 -1.28 21.21 23.13
C ASP A 23 -1.89 20.59 21.85
N ILE A 24 -3.09 19.99 21.97
CA ILE A 24 -3.82 19.31 20.89
C ILE A 24 -5.30 19.76 20.85
N PRO A 25 -5.99 19.67 19.71
CA PRO A 25 -7.41 20.04 19.59
C PRO A 25 -8.29 19.42 20.68
N SER A 26 -9.41 20.07 21.00
CA SER A 26 -10.42 19.53 21.92
C SER A 26 -10.99 18.17 21.43
N PRO A 27 -11.57 17.33 22.32
CA PRO A 27 -12.10 16.03 21.91
C PRO A 27 -13.08 16.15 20.75
N GLY A 28 -12.90 15.33 19.72
CA GLY A 28 -13.72 15.34 18.50
C GLY A 28 -12.92 15.06 17.23
N PRO A 29 -13.53 15.21 16.04
CA PRO A 29 -12.92 14.81 14.77
C PRO A 29 -11.57 15.47 14.47
N ALA A 30 -11.38 16.74 14.89
CA ALA A 30 -10.11 17.45 14.71
C ALA A 30 -8.98 16.84 15.55
N ARG A 31 -9.27 16.45 16.81
CA ARG A 31 -8.32 15.72 17.66
C ARG A 31 -8.03 14.36 17.05
N ASP A 32 -9.06 13.59 16.69
CA ASP A 32 -8.91 12.24 16.14
C ASP A 32 -8.00 12.26 14.91
N ARG A 33 -8.29 13.19 13.98
CA ARG A 33 -7.49 13.36 12.79
C ARG A 33 -6.05 13.78 13.09
N THR A 34 -5.85 14.69 14.04
CA THR A 34 -4.52 15.12 14.48
C THR A 34 -3.73 13.96 15.04
N LEU A 35 -4.31 13.22 15.99
CA LEU A 35 -3.69 12.10 16.69
C LEU A 35 -3.34 10.93 15.74
N GLN A 36 -4.26 10.59 14.84
CA GLN A 36 -4.00 9.57 13.82
C GLN A 36 -2.84 9.98 12.93
N ARG A 37 -2.81 11.24 12.45
CA ARG A 37 -1.78 11.70 11.51
C ARG A 37 -0.41 11.86 12.12
N ILE A 38 -0.28 12.37 13.35
CA ILE A 38 1.02 12.43 14.02
C ILE A 38 1.58 11.04 14.32
N MET A 39 0.73 10.03 14.40
CA MET A 39 1.11 8.62 14.50
C MET A 39 1.28 7.96 13.12
N GLY A 40 1.11 8.70 12.02
CA GLY A 40 1.29 8.21 10.66
C GLY A 40 0.14 7.33 10.18
N SER A 41 -1.03 7.35 10.83
CA SER A 41 -2.17 6.48 10.48
C SER A 41 -3.23 7.22 9.64
N PRO A 42 -3.94 6.53 8.74
CA PRO A 42 -3.83 5.10 8.41
C PRO A 42 -2.70 4.82 7.39
N ASP A 43 -1.62 4.24 7.85
CA ASP A 43 -0.54 3.68 7.04
C ASP A 43 -0.01 2.46 7.79
N PRO A 44 -0.10 1.24 7.22
CA PRO A 44 0.46 0.05 7.86
C PRO A 44 1.94 0.17 8.24
N MET A 45 2.68 1.05 7.57
CA MET A 45 4.06 1.38 7.88
C MET A 45 4.23 2.58 8.82
N GLN A 46 3.16 3.31 9.13
CA GLN A 46 3.13 4.53 9.94
C GLN A 46 4.31 5.49 9.65
N ILE A 47 4.77 5.51 8.39
CA ILE A 47 6.13 5.98 8.05
C ILE A 47 6.21 7.51 8.07
N ASP A 48 5.08 8.16 7.81
CA ASP A 48 4.88 9.60 7.90
C ASP A 48 4.28 9.98 9.26
N GLY A 49 4.87 9.46 10.33
CA GLY A 49 4.51 9.75 11.71
C GLY A 49 5.34 8.99 12.73
N MET A 50 4.94 9.08 14.00
CA MET A 50 5.68 8.53 15.15
C MET A 50 5.25 7.09 15.53
N GLY A 51 4.32 6.52 14.77
CA GLY A 51 3.91 5.13 14.92
C GLY A 51 5.02 4.17 14.48
N GLY A 52 4.93 2.92 14.92
CA GLY A 52 5.97 1.92 14.70
C GLY A 52 5.46 0.63 14.11
N THR A 53 4.43 0.69 13.25
CA THR A 53 3.90 -0.42 12.40
C THR A 53 3.29 -1.61 13.13
N HIS A 54 3.29 -1.60 14.47
CA HIS A 54 2.76 -2.67 15.30
C HIS A 54 1.83 -2.08 16.36
N ILE A 55 0.86 -2.87 16.82
CA ILE A 55 -0.12 -2.44 17.81
C ILE A 55 0.55 -1.95 19.11
N VAL A 56 1.71 -2.50 19.47
CA VAL A 56 2.49 -2.12 20.67
C VAL A 56 3.27 -0.81 20.54
N THR A 57 3.41 -0.29 19.33
CA THR A 57 4.16 0.95 19.01
C THR A 57 3.28 2.04 18.39
N SER A 58 1.97 1.80 18.26
CA SER A 58 0.96 2.70 17.69
C SER A 58 -0.01 3.22 18.78
N LYS A 59 0.51 4.02 19.72
CA LYS A 59 -0.22 4.42 20.93
C LYS A 59 0.04 5.89 21.29
N ILE A 60 -0.95 6.54 21.89
CA ILE A 60 -0.83 7.89 22.44
C ILE A 60 -1.38 7.92 23.87
N ALA A 61 -0.68 8.64 24.74
CA ALA A 61 -1.11 9.03 26.07
C ALA A 61 -1.35 10.55 26.10
N ILE A 62 -2.58 10.95 26.39
CA ILE A 62 -2.96 12.35 26.54
C ILE A 62 -3.12 12.62 28.03
N ILE A 63 -2.36 13.60 28.54
CA ILE A 63 -2.27 13.91 29.96
C ILE A 63 -2.71 15.34 30.21
N ARG A 64 -3.48 15.56 31.29
CA ARG A 64 -3.73 16.89 31.85
C ARG A 64 -3.72 16.85 33.37
N PRO A 65 -3.49 17.98 34.06
CA PRO A 65 -3.75 18.08 35.49
C PRO A 65 -5.19 17.66 35.82
N SER A 66 -5.37 16.83 36.85
CA SER A 66 -6.71 16.42 37.26
C SER A 66 -7.41 17.52 38.06
N THR A 67 -8.70 17.73 37.81
CA THR A 67 -9.55 18.58 38.65
C THR A 67 -9.98 17.88 39.94
N ARG A 68 -9.79 16.56 40.06
CA ARG A 68 -10.13 15.79 41.28
C ARG A 68 -9.10 16.02 42.38
N PRO A 69 -9.49 16.31 43.63
CA PRO A 69 -8.54 16.63 44.70
C PRO A 69 -7.51 15.53 44.98
N ASP A 70 -7.92 14.26 44.91
CA ASP A 70 -7.16 13.07 45.27
C ASP A 70 -6.37 12.44 44.11
N VAL A 71 -6.46 13.02 42.91
CA VAL A 71 -5.82 12.54 41.68
C VAL A 71 -4.85 13.62 41.16
N ASP A 72 -3.67 13.22 40.73
CA ASP A 72 -2.67 14.13 40.17
C ASP A 72 -3.03 14.54 38.74
N VAL A 73 -3.25 13.53 37.87
CA VAL A 73 -3.46 13.74 36.43
C VAL A 73 -4.63 12.91 35.89
N ASP A 74 -5.30 13.45 34.88
CA ASP A 74 -6.20 12.66 34.03
C ASP A 74 -5.39 12.10 32.86
N TYR A 75 -5.59 10.82 32.58
CA TYR A 75 -4.91 10.06 31.53
C TYR A 75 -5.94 9.49 30.56
N THR A 76 -5.85 9.91 29.30
CA THR A 76 -6.61 9.31 28.20
C THR A 76 -5.66 8.48 27.34
N PHE A 77 -5.96 7.18 27.23
CA PHE A 77 -5.28 6.29 26.32
C PHE A 77 -5.97 6.32 24.95
N ALA A 78 -5.19 6.52 23.89
CA ALA A 78 -5.68 6.37 22.52
C ALA A 78 -4.91 5.23 21.82
N GLN A 79 -5.65 4.19 21.46
CA GLN A 79 -5.17 3.14 20.56
C GLN A 79 -5.40 3.60 19.12
N ILE A 80 -4.32 3.80 18.37
CA ILE A 80 -4.40 4.14 16.95
C ILE A 80 -4.33 2.84 16.15
N SER A 81 -5.30 2.59 15.26
CA SER A 81 -5.19 1.46 14.33
C SER A 81 -4.04 1.72 13.36
N VAL A 82 -3.21 0.70 13.15
CA VAL A 82 -2.05 0.80 12.25
C VAL A 82 -2.49 0.86 10.79
N LYS A 83 -3.52 0.09 10.41
CA LYS A 83 -3.92 -0.09 9.00
C LYS A 83 -5.25 0.61 8.66
N ASP A 84 -6.12 0.80 9.65
CA ASP A 84 -7.46 1.34 9.47
C ASP A 84 -7.51 2.80 9.94
N ASP A 85 -8.42 3.57 9.38
CA ASP A 85 -8.63 4.97 9.79
C ASP A 85 -9.52 5.03 11.04
N GLN A 86 -9.04 4.43 12.14
CA GLN A 86 -9.76 4.32 13.40
C GLN A 86 -8.87 4.65 14.61
N ILE A 87 -9.49 5.24 15.62
CA ILE A 87 -8.89 5.57 16.92
C ILE A 87 -9.86 5.14 18.03
N GLY A 88 -9.32 4.53 19.08
CA GLY A 88 -10.10 4.00 20.18
C GLY A 88 -9.67 4.57 21.54
N TYR A 89 -10.64 5.03 22.33
CA TYR A 89 -10.41 5.65 23.64
C TYR A 89 -10.98 4.88 24.84
N GLY A 90 -11.82 3.87 24.61
CA GLY A 90 -12.63 3.22 25.66
C GLY A 90 -11.88 2.24 26.57
N GLY A 91 -10.56 2.12 26.46
CA GLY A 91 -9.77 1.13 27.19
C GLY A 91 -8.53 1.72 27.84
N ASN A 92 -7.79 0.88 28.57
CA ASN A 92 -6.52 1.25 29.17
C ASN A 92 -5.37 0.37 28.67
N CYS A 93 -4.19 0.94 28.41
CA CYS A 93 -3.00 0.15 28.11
C CYS A 93 -2.06 0.08 29.31
N GLY A 94 -2.07 -1.05 30.03
CA GLY A 94 -1.24 -1.23 31.24
C GLY A 94 0.26 -1.05 31.02
N ASN A 95 0.77 -1.34 29.82
CA ASN A 95 2.16 -1.05 29.49
C ASN A 95 2.43 0.46 29.43
N ILE A 96 1.57 1.23 28.75
CA ILE A 96 1.74 2.69 28.64
C ILE A 96 1.41 3.40 29.97
N SER A 97 0.50 2.85 30.77
CA SER A 97 0.23 3.36 32.13
C SER A 97 1.50 3.45 32.99
N SER A 98 2.46 2.54 32.83
CA SER A 98 3.73 2.55 33.58
C SER A 98 4.66 3.76 33.29
N ALA A 99 4.29 4.61 32.35
CA ALA A 99 5.02 5.84 32.04
C ALA A 99 4.23 7.10 32.44
N VAL A 100 3.01 6.98 32.96
CA VAL A 100 2.15 8.12 33.34
C VAL A 100 2.71 8.83 34.56
N GLY A 101 3.06 8.10 35.61
CA GLY A 101 3.69 8.60 36.82
C GLY A 101 5.07 9.23 36.55
N PRO A 102 5.99 8.54 35.85
CA PRO A 102 7.24 9.13 35.40
C PRO A 102 7.05 10.45 34.63
N PHE A 103 6.07 10.51 33.73
CA PHE A 103 5.74 11.73 33.00
C PHE A 103 5.21 12.83 33.95
N ALA A 104 4.27 12.50 34.83
CA ALA A 104 3.66 13.45 35.77
C ALA A 104 4.70 14.07 36.71
N ILE A 105 5.63 13.28 37.26
CA ILE A 105 6.72 13.78 38.10
C ILE A 105 7.64 14.69 37.29
N THR A 106 8.07 14.24 36.12
CA THR A 106 9.04 14.98 35.28
C THR A 106 8.48 16.30 34.76
N GLU A 107 7.19 16.33 34.43
CA GLU A 107 6.49 17.53 33.93
C GLU A 107 5.85 18.34 35.08
N LYS A 108 6.14 18.00 36.35
CA LYS A 108 5.70 18.71 37.56
C LYS A 108 4.17 18.84 37.68
N LEU A 109 3.46 17.76 37.36
CA LEU A 109 2.00 17.66 37.44
C LEU A 109 1.50 16.98 38.73
N VAL A 110 2.40 16.37 39.50
CA VAL A 110 2.06 15.77 40.81
C VAL A 110 1.75 16.87 41.82
N LYS A 111 0.63 16.76 42.52
CA LYS A 111 0.14 17.81 43.42
C LYS A 111 0.92 17.91 44.72
N GLU A 112 1.33 16.76 45.25
CA GLU A 112 2.05 16.65 46.52
C GLU A 112 2.88 15.37 46.57
N PHE A 113 3.92 15.37 47.40
CA PHE A 113 4.71 14.17 47.67
C PHE A 113 3.88 13.17 48.49
N ARG A 114 3.81 11.92 48.04
CA ARG A 114 3.16 10.81 48.74
C ARG A 114 4.11 9.62 48.73
N PRO A 115 4.50 9.08 49.90
CA PRO A 115 5.35 7.89 49.95
C PRO A 115 4.70 6.72 49.20
N GLY A 116 5.44 6.14 48.26
CA GLY A 116 5.05 4.95 47.52
C GLY A 116 5.73 3.68 48.02
N VAL A 117 5.42 2.56 47.36
CA VAL A 117 5.99 1.24 47.62
C VAL A 117 6.97 0.89 46.50
N SER A 118 8.23 0.62 46.83
CA SER A 118 9.19 0.08 45.89
C SER A 118 9.25 -1.44 45.99
N PRO A 119 9.14 -2.19 44.88
CA PRO A 119 9.43 -3.62 44.85
C PRO A 119 10.90 -3.95 45.19
N GLU A 120 11.80 -3.00 45.01
CA GLU A 120 13.23 -3.12 45.28
C GLU A 120 13.60 -2.41 46.60
N LYS A 121 14.33 -3.13 47.46
CA LYS A 121 14.74 -2.61 48.77
C LYS A 121 15.75 -1.47 48.59
N GLY A 122 15.53 -0.36 49.29
CA GLY A 122 16.46 0.78 49.32
C GLY A 122 16.15 1.89 48.31
N LEU A 123 15.16 1.71 47.42
CA LEU A 123 14.66 2.79 46.57
C LEU A 123 13.47 3.50 47.21
N THR A 124 13.53 4.82 47.31
CA THR A 124 12.38 5.65 47.64
C THR A 124 11.43 5.70 46.44
N ALA A 125 10.12 5.58 46.67
CA ALA A 125 9.11 5.70 45.62
C ALA A 125 8.13 6.83 45.95
N GLN A 126 7.64 7.51 44.91
CA GLN A 126 6.52 8.44 44.94
C GLN A 126 5.26 7.71 44.46
N LEU A 127 4.16 7.83 45.21
CA LEU A 127 2.83 7.43 44.76
C LEU A 127 2.23 8.52 43.86
N VAL A 128 1.95 8.16 42.61
CA VAL A 128 1.20 8.99 41.66
C VAL A 128 -0.18 8.38 41.46
N ARG A 129 -1.22 9.21 41.55
CA ARG A 129 -2.60 8.82 41.30
C ARG A 129 -3.08 9.42 40.00
N PHE A 130 -3.63 8.61 39.11
CA PHE A 130 -4.19 9.12 37.85
C PHE A 130 -5.55 8.52 37.55
N TYR A 131 -6.43 9.35 37.00
CA TYR A 131 -7.75 8.94 36.56
C TYR A 131 -7.70 8.56 35.09
N VAL A 132 -8.03 7.31 34.79
CA VAL A 132 -8.11 6.81 33.43
C VAL A 132 -9.48 7.16 32.86
N THR A 133 -9.53 8.07 31.88
CA THR A 133 -10.79 8.60 31.35
C THR A 133 -11.63 7.54 30.63
N GLY A 134 -10.97 6.64 29.89
CA GLY A 134 -11.64 5.59 29.11
C GLY A 134 -12.36 4.55 29.97
N THR A 135 -11.76 4.14 31.10
CA THR A 135 -12.36 3.16 32.03
C THR A 135 -13.07 3.82 33.21
N GLN A 136 -12.92 5.14 33.36
CA GLN A 136 -13.46 5.92 34.45
C GLN A 136 -13.03 5.43 35.85
N LYS A 137 -11.82 4.88 35.96
CA LYS A 137 -11.24 4.38 37.22
C LYS A 137 -9.97 5.12 37.58
N VAL A 138 -9.66 5.15 38.88
CA VAL A 138 -8.39 5.65 39.40
C VAL A 138 -7.40 4.49 39.46
N MET A 139 -6.15 4.79 39.12
CA MET A 139 -5.03 3.87 39.26
C MET A 139 -3.93 4.51 40.09
N GLU A 140 -3.18 3.67 40.78
CA GLU A 140 -2.04 4.06 41.60
C GLU A 140 -0.75 3.52 40.98
N GLU A 141 0.27 4.36 40.92
CA GLU A 141 1.58 4.00 40.39
C GLU A 141 2.68 4.45 41.35
N HIS A 142 3.53 3.51 41.76
CA HIS A 142 4.64 3.79 42.65
C HIS A 142 5.93 3.90 41.83
N VAL A 143 6.40 5.13 41.70
CA VAL A 143 7.51 5.50 40.81
C VAL A 143 8.78 5.69 41.64
N PRO A 144 9.87 4.95 41.38
CA PRO A 144 11.14 5.18 42.04
C PRO A 144 11.68 6.59 41.79
N ILE A 145 12.17 7.25 42.84
CA ILE A 145 12.73 8.60 42.79
C ILE A 145 14.06 8.70 43.55
N ASP A 146 14.89 9.67 43.18
CA ASP A 146 16.10 10.03 43.90
C ASP A 146 15.82 10.99 45.06
N ALA A 147 16.86 11.32 45.83
CA ALA A 147 16.75 12.25 46.96
C ALA A 147 16.34 13.68 46.54
N ALA A 148 16.49 14.04 45.27
CA ALA A 148 16.06 15.32 44.71
C ALA A 148 14.62 15.26 44.14
N GLY A 149 13.95 14.12 44.22
CA GLY A 149 12.59 13.92 43.73
C GLY A 149 12.49 13.63 42.23
N ASN A 150 13.61 13.38 41.55
CA ASN A 150 13.60 13.03 40.12
C ASN A 150 13.35 11.54 39.93
N VAL A 151 12.68 11.18 38.83
CA VAL A 151 12.42 9.79 38.47
C VAL A 151 13.73 9.01 38.26
N VAL A 152 13.87 7.89 38.96
CA VAL A 152 14.95 6.93 38.75
C VAL A 152 14.51 5.96 37.64
N THR A 153 15.32 5.86 36.58
CA THR A 153 15.03 4.99 35.43
C THR A 153 15.97 3.79 35.34
N ALA A 154 17.17 3.90 35.89
CA ALA A 154 18.15 2.81 35.96
C ALA A 154 17.84 1.88 37.14
N GLY A 155 18.08 0.59 36.96
CA GLY A 155 17.88 -0.46 37.95
C GLY A 155 18.13 -1.84 37.33
N ASP A 156 18.10 -2.89 38.13
CA ASP A 156 18.46 -4.25 37.70
C ASP A 156 17.22 -5.12 37.37
N PHE A 157 16.01 -4.56 37.46
CA PHE A 157 14.79 -5.27 37.14
C PHE A 157 14.61 -5.42 35.62
N SER A 158 14.36 -6.65 35.17
CA SER A 158 14.09 -6.99 33.76
C SER A 158 12.62 -7.36 33.55
N ILE A 159 12.13 -7.13 32.33
CA ILE A 159 10.81 -7.60 31.89
C ILE A 159 10.95 -8.34 30.57
N GLU A 160 10.28 -9.49 30.46
CA GLU A 160 10.31 -10.29 29.24
C GLU A 160 9.73 -9.51 28.05
N GLY A 161 10.47 -9.49 26.94
CA GLY A 161 10.14 -8.71 25.74
C GLY A 161 10.64 -7.27 25.70
N CYS A 162 11.47 -6.81 26.66
CA CYS A 162 12.19 -5.55 26.59
C CYS A 162 13.71 -5.78 26.73
N PRO A 163 14.56 -5.15 25.88
CA PRO A 163 16.01 -5.23 26.08
C PRO A 163 16.45 -4.43 27.31
N GLY A 164 17.41 -4.98 28.06
CA GLY A 164 18.04 -4.35 29.22
C GLY A 164 17.21 -4.38 30.51
N THR A 165 17.65 -3.61 31.50
CA THR A 165 17.04 -3.50 32.82
C THR A 165 16.62 -2.06 33.13
N GLY A 166 15.81 -1.85 34.17
CA GLY A 166 15.44 -0.53 34.65
C GLY A 166 14.84 -0.57 36.05
N ALA A 167 14.51 0.60 36.59
CA ALA A 167 13.88 0.70 37.90
C ALA A 167 12.44 0.11 37.88
N PRO A 168 12.05 -0.70 38.87
CA PRO A 168 10.74 -1.32 38.91
C PRO A 168 9.65 -0.31 39.31
N ILE A 169 8.64 -0.18 38.47
CA ILE A 169 7.45 0.64 38.69
C ILE A 169 6.30 -0.31 38.99
N LEU A 170 5.70 -0.17 40.17
CA LEU A 170 4.54 -0.94 40.59
C LEU A 170 3.26 -0.21 40.17
N ILE A 171 2.39 -0.88 39.45
CA ILE A 171 1.09 -0.36 39.01
C ILE A 171 -0.01 -1.14 39.74
N ASP A 172 -0.74 -0.46 40.63
CA ASP A 172 -1.86 -1.03 41.38
C ASP A 172 -3.19 -0.72 40.69
N CYS A 173 -3.93 -1.80 40.43
CA CYS A 173 -5.19 -1.82 39.70
C CYS A 173 -6.35 -2.33 40.57
N LYS A 174 -6.20 -2.46 41.89
CA LYS A 174 -7.24 -3.02 42.77
C LYS A 174 -8.61 -2.32 42.61
N ASP A 175 -8.61 -1.01 42.39
CA ASP A 175 -9.82 -0.19 42.26
C ASP A 175 -10.35 -0.09 40.82
N THR A 176 -9.89 -0.97 39.92
CA THR A 176 -10.27 -0.96 38.49
C THR A 176 -11.33 -1.98 38.11
N ILE A 177 -11.97 -2.62 39.10
CA ILE A 177 -13.05 -3.60 38.87
C ILE A 177 -14.27 -2.92 38.24
N GLY A 178 -14.86 -3.56 37.22
CA GLY A 178 -16.05 -3.09 36.55
C GLY A 178 -15.83 -1.81 35.73
N GLY A 179 -14.62 -1.58 35.20
CA GLY A 179 -14.27 -0.37 34.46
C GLY A 179 -15.05 -0.20 33.15
N ALA A 180 -15.29 -1.28 32.41
CA ALA A 180 -15.96 -1.22 31.12
C ALA A 180 -17.49 -1.23 31.24
N CYS A 181 -18.03 -2.02 32.18
CA CYS A 181 -19.46 -2.32 32.25
C CYS A 181 -20.16 -1.73 33.48
N ASN A 182 -19.41 -1.25 34.48
CA ASN A 182 -19.93 -0.84 35.79
C ASN A 182 -20.81 -1.90 36.48
N ARG A 183 -20.48 -3.19 36.29
CA ARG A 183 -21.24 -4.36 36.78
C ARG A 183 -20.37 -5.36 37.57
N GLY A 184 -19.33 -4.85 38.24
CA GLY A 184 -18.38 -5.69 38.99
C GLY A 184 -17.45 -6.52 38.10
N ALA A 185 -16.76 -7.49 38.70
CA ALA A 185 -15.76 -8.30 38.00
C ALA A 185 -16.37 -9.29 37.00
N LEU A 186 -17.61 -9.73 37.21
CA LEU A 186 -18.35 -10.65 36.33
C LEU A 186 -19.60 -9.93 35.81
N PRO A 187 -19.51 -9.16 34.71
CA PRO A 187 -20.59 -8.27 34.25
C PRO A 187 -21.87 -9.00 33.80
N THR A 188 -21.80 -10.30 33.49
CA THR A 188 -22.96 -11.16 33.19
C THR A 188 -23.60 -11.75 34.44
N GLY A 189 -22.93 -11.67 35.60
CA GLY A 189 -23.30 -12.35 36.85
C GLY A 189 -22.87 -13.82 36.90
N ASN A 190 -22.37 -14.39 35.81
CA ASN A 190 -21.98 -15.80 35.73
C ASN A 190 -20.46 -15.97 35.85
N VAL A 191 -20.04 -17.06 36.50
CA VAL A 191 -18.62 -17.48 36.51
C VAL A 191 -18.21 -18.07 35.15
N ILE A 192 -19.14 -18.80 34.52
CA ILE A 192 -19.04 -19.36 33.18
C ILE A 192 -20.30 -18.99 32.42
N ASP A 193 -20.14 -18.33 31.28
CA ASP A 193 -21.13 -18.11 30.26
C ASP A 193 -21.00 -19.18 29.16
N THR A 194 -22.06 -19.40 28.39
CA THR A 194 -22.02 -20.24 27.19
C THR A 194 -22.45 -19.42 25.97
N THR A 195 -21.68 -19.47 24.90
CA THR A 195 -22.00 -18.78 23.64
C THR A 195 -21.78 -19.69 22.44
N THR A 196 -22.37 -19.35 21.29
CA THR A 196 -22.19 -20.11 20.05
C THR A 196 -21.09 -19.47 19.21
N VAL A 197 -20.10 -20.27 18.80
CA VAL A 197 -19.01 -19.88 17.89
C VAL A 197 -18.90 -20.94 16.81
N ALA A 198 -18.98 -20.55 15.55
CA ALA A 198 -18.97 -21.46 14.39
C ALA A 198 -19.95 -22.66 14.55
N GLY A 199 -21.14 -22.39 15.11
CA GLY A 199 -22.18 -23.40 15.34
C GLY A 199 -21.94 -24.36 16.52
N LYS A 200 -20.89 -24.15 17.34
CA LYS A 200 -20.59 -24.95 18.53
C LYS A 200 -20.78 -24.12 19.80
N GLY A 201 -21.28 -24.75 20.87
CA GLY A 201 -21.32 -24.14 22.20
C GLY A 201 -19.91 -24.06 22.80
N ILE A 202 -19.49 -22.86 23.19
CA ILE A 202 -18.22 -22.57 23.84
C ILE A 202 -18.50 -21.99 25.22
N GLU A 203 -17.91 -22.61 26.25
CA GLU A 203 -17.85 -22.03 27.59
C GLU A 203 -16.81 -20.91 27.64
N CYS A 204 -17.17 -19.79 28.24
CA CYS A 204 -16.24 -18.69 28.44
C CYS A 204 -16.46 -17.98 29.79
N THR A 205 -15.44 -17.33 30.33
CA THR A 205 -15.60 -16.37 31.43
C THR A 205 -15.44 -14.97 30.86
N ILE A 206 -16.41 -14.09 31.10
CA ILE A 206 -16.26 -12.65 30.78
C ILE A 206 -15.93 -11.92 32.08
N CYS A 207 -14.75 -11.31 32.17
CA CYS A 207 -14.30 -10.62 33.38
C CYS A 207 -13.89 -9.18 33.08
N ASP A 208 -14.32 -8.24 33.94
CA ASP A 208 -14.05 -6.81 33.84
C ASP A 208 -13.19 -6.35 35.02
N ALA A 209 -11.87 -6.47 34.85
CA ALA A 209 -10.86 -6.05 35.83
C ALA A 209 -9.68 -5.40 35.09
N ALA A 210 -9.47 -4.10 35.31
CA ALA A 210 -8.56 -3.23 34.57
C ALA A 210 -8.93 -3.01 33.08
N ASN A 211 -9.16 -4.09 32.33
CA ASN A 211 -9.88 -4.11 31.06
C ASN A 211 -10.76 -5.36 31.02
N ILE A 212 -11.85 -5.29 30.25
CA ILE A 212 -12.70 -6.46 30.02
C ILE A 212 -12.04 -7.48 29.08
N VAL A 213 -12.06 -8.76 29.50
CA VAL A 213 -11.50 -9.91 28.78
C VAL A 213 -12.52 -11.04 28.75
N VAL A 214 -12.67 -11.68 27.59
CA VAL A 214 -13.34 -12.98 27.46
C VAL A 214 -12.29 -14.09 27.42
N PHE A 215 -12.40 -15.04 28.34
CA PHE A 215 -11.52 -16.19 28.47
C PHE A 215 -12.22 -17.43 27.94
N ALA A 216 -11.56 -18.18 27.04
CA ALA A 216 -12.01 -19.50 26.59
C ALA A 216 -10.84 -20.48 26.63
N ARG A 217 -11.11 -21.79 26.65
CA ARG A 217 -10.03 -22.79 26.58
C ARG A 217 -9.45 -22.80 25.17
N ALA A 218 -8.14 -22.91 25.08
CA ALA A 218 -7.42 -23.04 23.81
C ALA A 218 -7.98 -24.20 22.96
N SER A 219 -8.22 -25.35 23.59
CA SER A 219 -8.75 -26.56 22.97
C SER A 219 -10.12 -26.35 22.31
N ASP A 220 -10.99 -25.57 22.95
CA ASP A 220 -12.36 -25.33 22.48
C ASP A 220 -12.36 -24.47 21.20
N MET A 221 -11.28 -23.71 21.00
CA MET A 221 -11.03 -22.88 19.81
C MET A 221 -10.16 -23.57 18.76
N GLY A 222 -9.72 -24.80 19.01
CA GLY A 222 -8.98 -25.65 18.09
C GLY A 222 -7.45 -25.45 18.11
N ILE A 223 -6.89 -24.95 19.21
CA ILE A 223 -5.44 -24.76 19.39
C ILE A 223 -4.94 -25.37 20.70
N ASN A 224 -3.64 -25.63 20.80
CA ASN A 224 -2.96 -26.14 22.01
C ASN A 224 -2.69 -25.01 23.02
N GLY A 225 -2.52 -23.78 22.54
CA GLY A 225 -2.23 -22.58 23.32
C GLY A 225 -0.73 -22.29 23.47
N ASP A 226 0.15 -23.11 22.90
CA ASP A 226 1.61 -22.91 22.87
C ASP A 226 2.11 -22.41 21.49
N GLU A 227 1.23 -22.23 20.52
CA GLU A 227 1.57 -21.76 19.17
C GLU A 227 2.16 -20.35 19.17
N GLU A 228 3.03 -20.08 18.20
CA GLU A 228 3.61 -18.76 18.00
C GLU A 228 2.60 -17.76 17.38
N PRO A 229 2.62 -16.47 17.76
CA PRO A 229 1.71 -15.45 17.23
C PRO A 229 1.65 -15.40 15.71
N GLY A 230 2.80 -15.54 15.03
CA GLY A 230 2.86 -15.51 13.56
C GLY A 230 2.20 -16.70 12.86
N VAL A 231 1.96 -17.80 13.58
CA VAL A 231 1.18 -18.95 13.10
C VAL A 231 -0.31 -18.66 13.30
N LEU A 232 -0.68 -18.22 14.51
CA LEU A 232 -2.05 -17.89 14.88
C LEU A 232 -2.64 -16.76 14.02
N ASP A 233 -1.85 -15.74 13.71
CA ASP A 233 -2.26 -14.59 12.87
C ASP A 233 -2.44 -14.94 11.38
N LYS A 234 -1.99 -16.13 10.94
CA LYS A 234 -2.18 -16.62 9.56
C LYS A 234 -3.38 -17.56 9.43
N ASP A 235 -3.92 -18.07 10.54
CA ASP A 235 -5.09 -18.93 10.54
C ASP A 235 -6.37 -18.10 10.51
N THR A 236 -6.86 -17.81 9.30
CA THR A 236 -8.09 -17.03 9.11
C THR A 236 -9.30 -17.67 9.76
N GLY A 237 -9.38 -19.00 9.79
CA GLY A 237 -10.49 -19.72 10.41
C GLY A 237 -10.51 -19.58 11.93
N LEU A 238 -9.34 -19.58 12.58
CA LEU A 238 -9.23 -19.25 14.00
C LEU A 238 -9.59 -17.80 14.27
N LEU A 239 -9.09 -16.86 13.46
CA LEU A 239 -9.38 -15.43 13.63
C LEU A 239 -10.88 -15.12 13.51
N ASP A 240 -11.59 -15.79 12.61
CA ASP A 240 -13.06 -15.67 12.50
C ASP A 240 -13.77 -16.17 13.77
N ARG A 241 -13.33 -17.31 14.34
CA ARG A 241 -13.87 -17.82 15.61
C ARG A 241 -13.57 -16.87 16.77
N ILE A 242 -12.37 -16.31 16.84
CA ILE A 242 -11.98 -15.32 17.86
C ILE A 242 -12.83 -14.07 17.76
N ARG A 243 -13.03 -13.56 16.54
CA ARG A 243 -13.90 -12.42 16.26
C ARG A 243 -15.33 -12.67 16.70
N GLU A 244 -15.89 -13.84 16.40
CA GLU A 244 -17.24 -14.21 16.83
C GLU A 244 -17.33 -14.31 18.36
N LEU A 245 -16.40 -15.02 19.02
CA LEU A 245 -16.36 -15.10 20.49
C LEU A 245 -16.31 -13.70 21.14
N ARG A 246 -15.46 -12.82 20.60
CA ARG A 246 -15.31 -11.43 21.03
C ARG A 246 -16.61 -10.65 20.89
N GLY A 247 -17.21 -10.69 19.69
CA GLY A 247 -18.45 -9.97 19.40
C GLY A 247 -19.62 -10.46 20.24
N ARG A 248 -19.74 -11.77 20.44
CA ARG A 248 -20.80 -12.36 21.27
C ARG A 248 -20.63 -11.97 22.74
N ALA A 249 -19.41 -12.01 23.26
CA ALA A 249 -19.13 -11.55 24.62
C ALA A 249 -19.45 -10.06 24.79
N ALA A 250 -19.04 -9.22 23.83
CA ALA A 250 -19.38 -7.79 23.80
C ALA A 250 -20.90 -7.57 23.76
N GLN A 251 -21.62 -8.31 22.93
CA GLN A 251 -23.08 -8.21 22.82
C GLN A 251 -23.75 -8.58 24.15
N ASN A 252 -23.33 -9.67 24.79
CA ASN A 252 -23.85 -10.12 26.08
C ASN A 252 -23.67 -9.09 27.20
N VAL A 253 -22.57 -8.34 27.16
CA VAL A 253 -22.29 -7.29 28.14
C VAL A 253 -22.71 -5.88 27.69
N GLY A 254 -23.43 -5.76 26.57
CA GLY A 254 -23.99 -4.50 26.10
C GLY A 254 -22.98 -3.51 25.51
N LEU A 255 -21.79 -3.99 25.09
CA LEU A 255 -20.78 -3.17 24.41
C LEU A 255 -21.08 -2.98 22.92
N CYS A 256 -21.91 -3.83 22.31
CA CYS A 256 -22.38 -3.69 20.93
C CYS A 256 -23.80 -4.25 20.78
N SER A 257 -24.54 -3.77 19.77
CA SER A 257 -25.90 -4.23 19.47
C SER A 257 -25.91 -5.58 18.73
N SER A 258 -24.95 -5.79 17.84
CA SER A 258 -24.75 -7.02 17.06
C SER A 258 -23.29 -7.43 17.12
N TRP A 259 -23.03 -8.73 17.27
CA TRP A 259 -21.67 -9.26 17.35
C TRP A 259 -20.92 -9.06 16.02
N GLU A 260 -21.63 -9.06 14.89
CA GLU A 260 -21.08 -8.85 13.56
C GLU A 260 -20.47 -7.45 13.40
N THR A 261 -20.94 -6.47 14.19
CA THR A 261 -20.47 -5.09 14.12
C THR A 261 -19.31 -4.76 15.04
N ILE A 262 -18.80 -5.73 15.81
CA ILE A 262 -17.84 -5.48 16.89
C ILE A 262 -16.59 -4.72 16.42
N ASP A 263 -16.04 -5.09 15.26
CA ASP A 263 -14.84 -4.45 14.68
C ASP A 263 -15.05 -2.97 14.30
N GLN A 264 -16.30 -2.51 14.17
CA GLN A 264 -16.58 -1.11 13.86
C GLN A 264 -16.85 -0.26 15.11
N VAL A 265 -17.12 -0.90 16.26
CA VAL A 265 -17.58 -0.20 17.47
C VAL A 265 -16.61 -0.30 18.64
N SER A 266 -15.83 -1.37 18.76
CA SER A 266 -14.93 -1.55 19.90
C SER A 266 -13.79 -2.55 19.63
N PHE A 267 -12.61 -2.25 20.17
CA PHE A 267 -11.49 -3.20 20.26
C PHE A 267 -11.58 -4.10 21.52
N LEU A 268 -12.56 -3.85 22.41
CA LEU A 268 -12.84 -4.64 23.62
C LEU A 268 -14.13 -5.49 23.45
N PRO A 269 -14.25 -6.63 24.15
CA PRO A 269 -13.27 -7.22 25.08
C PRO A 269 -12.03 -7.77 24.38
N MET A 270 -10.93 -7.88 25.12
CA MET A 270 -9.81 -8.72 24.67
C MET A 270 -10.22 -10.20 24.73
N VAL A 271 -9.62 -11.05 23.91
CA VAL A 271 -9.86 -12.50 23.96
C VAL A 271 -8.62 -13.19 24.50
N ALA A 272 -8.76 -14.05 25.50
CA ALA A 272 -7.66 -14.84 26.04
C ALA A 272 -7.97 -16.34 25.87
N LEU A 273 -7.14 -17.03 25.09
CA LEU A 273 -7.22 -18.47 24.92
C LEU A 273 -6.26 -19.14 25.91
N VAL A 274 -6.82 -19.85 26.87
CA VAL A 274 -6.11 -20.34 28.06
C VAL A 274 -5.85 -21.84 27.95
N SER A 275 -4.64 -22.28 28.30
CA SER A 275 -4.30 -23.69 28.47
C SER A 275 -3.40 -23.89 29.69
N ARG A 276 -3.14 -25.16 30.04
CA ARG A 276 -2.21 -25.49 31.13
C ARG A 276 -0.80 -25.02 30.75
N ALA A 277 -0.06 -24.48 31.72
CA ALA A 277 1.32 -24.09 31.50
C ALA A 277 2.19 -25.29 31.11
N THR A 278 3.05 -25.09 30.11
CA THR A 278 4.06 -26.08 29.70
C THR A 278 5.35 -25.91 30.49
N SER A 279 5.63 -24.69 30.97
CA SER A 279 6.75 -24.39 31.86
C SER A 279 6.42 -24.66 33.33
N SER A 280 7.35 -25.29 34.04
CA SER A 280 7.21 -25.55 35.48
C SER A 280 7.19 -24.27 36.33
N GLN A 281 7.72 -23.17 35.81
CA GLN A 281 7.82 -21.85 36.46
C GLN A 281 6.51 -21.03 36.36
N CYS A 282 5.56 -21.49 35.55
CA CYS A 282 4.32 -20.78 35.27
C CYS A 282 3.11 -21.52 35.86
N HIS A 283 2.06 -20.75 36.15
CA HIS A 283 0.82 -21.26 36.74
C HIS A 283 -0.23 -21.56 35.68
N VAL A 284 -0.22 -20.82 34.57
CA VAL A 284 -1.15 -20.94 33.45
C VAL A 284 -0.50 -20.43 32.17
N GLN A 285 -0.95 -20.90 31.01
CA GLN A 285 -0.55 -20.39 29.70
C GLN A 285 -1.71 -19.67 29.02
N SER A 286 -1.40 -18.60 28.30
CA SER A 286 -2.40 -17.79 27.61
C SER A 286 -1.91 -17.25 26.27
N ARG A 287 -2.80 -17.23 25.27
CA ARG A 287 -2.68 -16.47 24.03
C ARG A 287 -3.72 -15.37 24.04
N LEU A 288 -3.26 -14.15 24.27
CA LEU A 288 -4.11 -12.96 24.33
C LEU A 288 -4.23 -12.35 22.93
N PHE A 289 -5.44 -12.05 22.52
CA PHE A 289 -5.77 -11.37 21.28
C PHE A 289 -6.37 -10.00 21.58
N LEU A 290 -5.85 -8.99 20.91
CA LEU A 290 -6.36 -7.62 20.92
C LEU A 290 -6.61 -7.22 19.47
N ASP A 291 -7.80 -6.71 19.17
CA ASP A 291 -8.20 -6.36 17.80
C ASP A 291 -8.01 -7.50 16.79
N ASN A 292 -8.47 -8.70 17.17
CA ASN A 292 -8.38 -9.93 16.38
C ASN A 292 -6.94 -10.29 15.92
N LYS A 293 -5.91 -9.89 16.69
CA LYS A 293 -4.51 -10.29 16.47
C LYS A 293 -3.86 -10.79 17.74
N CYS A 294 -3.02 -11.82 17.61
CA CYS A 294 -2.31 -12.39 18.75
C CYS A 294 -1.25 -11.41 19.25
N HIS A 295 -1.29 -11.10 20.55
CA HIS A 295 -0.30 -10.25 21.19
C HIS A 295 0.99 -11.04 21.43
N THR A 296 2.15 -10.47 21.06
CA THR A 296 3.46 -11.13 21.18
C THR A 296 3.95 -11.26 22.62
N ALA A 297 3.59 -10.31 23.49
CA ALA A 297 3.81 -10.37 24.95
C ALA A 297 2.48 -10.46 25.73
N MET A 298 2.51 -10.40 27.06
CA MET A 298 1.29 -10.21 27.86
C MET A 298 1.00 -8.72 28.12
N ALA A 299 -0.24 -8.27 27.86
CA ALA A 299 -0.68 -6.93 28.21
C ALA A 299 -0.83 -6.79 29.74
N GLY A 300 -0.34 -5.71 30.34
CA GLY A 300 -0.39 -5.52 31.81
C GLY A 300 -1.81 -5.58 32.39
N THR A 301 -2.77 -4.89 31.77
CA THR A 301 -4.19 -4.95 32.16
C THR A 301 -4.79 -6.34 31.90
N GLY A 302 -4.35 -7.02 30.84
CA GLY A 302 -4.67 -8.42 30.61
C GLY A 302 -4.20 -9.32 31.76
N SER A 303 -2.95 -9.17 32.22
CA SER A 303 -2.42 -9.96 33.34
C SER A 303 -3.15 -9.71 34.67
N VAL A 304 -3.60 -8.48 34.90
CA VAL A 304 -4.45 -8.14 36.04
C VAL A 304 -5.79 -8.88 35.96
N CYS A 305 -6.44 -8.90 34.80
CA CYS A 305 -7.68 -9.63 34.62
C CYS A 305 -7.49 -11.15 34.79
N HIS A 306 -6.38 -11.72 34.30
CA HIS A 306 -6.02 -13.12 34.55
C HIS A 306 -5.81 -13.39 36.05
N ALA A 307 -5.11 -12.49 36.76
CA ALA A 307 -4.92 -12.56 38.20
C ALA A 307 -6.27 -12.56 38.95
N ALA A 308 -7.19 -11.67 38.59
CA ALA A 308 -8.53 -11.64 39.16
C ALA A 308 -9.27 -12.97 38.92
N CYS A 309 -9.35 -13.44 37.66
CA CYS A 309 -9.99 -14.71 37.33
C CYS A 309 -9.35 -15.90 38.06
N SER A 310 -8.02 -15.91 38.22
CA SER A 310 -7.32 -17.00 38.92
C SER A 310 -7.73 -17.16 40.39
N ARG A 311 -8.38 -16.16 40.99
CA ARG A 311 -8.89 -16.19 42.37
C ARG A 311 -10.41 -16.23 42.46
N ILE A 312 -11.12 -16.17 41.33
CA ILE A 312 -12.56 -16.41 41.27
C ILE A 312 -12.76 -17.90 40.94
N LYS A 313 -13.26 -18.65 41.93
CA LYS A 313 -13.40 -20.10 41.83
C LYS A 313 -14.32 -20.49 40.66
N GLY A 314 -13.85 -21.40 39.81
CA GLY A 314 -14.61 -21.95 38.70
C GLY A 314 -14.48 -21.19 37.37
N THR A 315 -13.80 -20.04 37.31
CA THR A 315 -13.53 -19.38 36.01
C THR A 315 -12.61 -20.22 35.12
N ILE A 316 -12.58 -19.96 33.81
CA ILE A 316 -11.70 -20.66 32.86
C ILE A 316 -10.22 -20.62 33.30
N VAL A 317 -9.74 -19.46 33.75
CA VAL A 317 -8.36 -19.32 34.25
C VAL A 317 -8.14 -20.19 35.49
N ASN A 318 -9.05 -20.11 36.47
CA ASN A 318 -8.99 -20.89 37.70
C ASN A 318 -8.96 -22.40 37.45
N GLN A 319 -9.79 -22.90 36.53
CA GLN A 319 -9.85 -24.33 36.19
C GLN A 319 -8.55 -24.87 35.56
N LEU A 320 -7.80 -24.02 34.87
CA LEU A 320 -6.58 -24.39 34.14
C LEU A 320 -5.30 -24.10 34.91
N LEU A 321 -5.40 -23.61 36.15
CA LEU A 321 -4.25 -23.39 37.01
C LEU A 321 -3.51 -24.71 37.29
N LYS A 322 -2.19 -24.56 37.45
CA LYS A 322 -1.35 -25.56 38.08
C LYS A 322 -1.83 -25.79 39.54
N PRO A 323 -1.90 -27.05 40.02
CA PRO A 323 -2.25 -27.32 41.41
C PRO A 323 -1.38 -26.52 42.39
N GLY A 324 -2.00 -25.91 43.39
CA GLY A 324 -1.34 -25.09 44.42
C GLY A 324 -1.16 -23.61 44.08
N ALA A 325 -1.30 -23.21 42.81
CA ALA A 325 -1.06 -21.81 42.38
C ALA A 325 -2.05 -20.78 42.98
N GLU A 326 -3.19 -21.22 43.49
CA GLU A 326 -4.18 -20.36 44.17
C GLU A 326 -3.68 -19.82 45.52
N ALA A 327 -2.79 -20.56 46.19
CA ALA A 327 -2.24 -20.19 47.49
C ALA A 327 -1.12 -19.15 47.41
N GLU A 328 -0.56 -18.91 46.21
CA GLU A 328 0.50 -17.96 45.99
C GLU A 328 -0.04 -16.53 45.83
N ASN A 329 0.76 -15.53 46.20
CA ASN A 329 0.39 -14.12 46.01
C ASN A 329 0.81 -13.56 44.64
N VAL A 330 1.30 -14.41 43.74
CA VAL A 330 1.72 -14.06 42.39
C VAL A 330 1.19 -15.09 41.40
N LEU A 331 0.58 -14.60 40.31
CA LEU A 331 0.23 -15.41 39.15
C LEU A 331 1.30 -15.23 38.07
N ASN A 332 2.07 -16.29 37.78
CA ASN A 332 2.99 -16.33 36.64
C ASN A 332 2.26 -16.85 35.40
N ILE A 333 2.05 -15.96 34.42
CA ILE A 333 1.32 -16.27 33.19
C ILE A 333 2.30 -16.48 32.05
N GLN A 334 2.34 -17.68 31.48
CA GLN A 334 3.14 -17.98 30.30
C GLN A 334 2.52 -17.37 29.05
N HIS A 335 3.33 -16.69 28.23
CA HIS A 335 2.96 -16.04 26.98
C HIS A 335 4.10 -16.21 25.95
N PRO A 336 3.97 -15.78 24.68
CA PRO A 336 4.94 -16.13 23.63
C PRO A 336 6.39 -15.72 23.95
N CYS A 337 6.61 -14.50 24.45
CA CYS A 337 7.97 -14.06 24.82
C CYS A 337 8.50 -14.56 26.20
N GLY A 338 7.79 -15.39 26.97
CA GLY A 338 8.23 -15.80 28.31
C GLY A 338 7.10 -15.89 29.33
N PHE A 339 7.26 -15.26 30.49
CA PHE A 339 6.21 -15.20 31.51
C PHE A 339 6.04 -13.82 32.13
N MET A 340 4.82 -13.58 32.60
CA MET A 340 4.39 -12.32 33.20
C MET A 340 3.90 -12.55 34.64
N PRO A 341 4.61 -12.06 35.67
CA PRO A 341 4.12 -12.08 37.04
C PRO A 341 3.08 -10.98 37.27
N ALA A 342 1.93 -11.35 37.85
CA ALA A 342 0.92 -10.43 38.36
C ALA A 342 0.69 -10.71 39.85
N ALA A 343 0.86 -9.69 40.69
CA ALA A 343 0.62 -9.84 42.12
C ALA A 343 -0.88 -9.80 42.39
N VAL A 344 -1.35 -10.77 43.17
CA VAL A 344 -2.76 -10.92 43.51
C VAL A 344 -2.91 -11.42 44.93
N LYS A 345 -3.64 -10.65 45.73
CA LYS A 345 -4.02 -11.02 47.09
C LYS A 345 -5.49 -10.71 47.26
N VAL A 346 -6.24 -11.68 47.77
CA VAL A 346 -7.67 -11.59 47.92
C VAL A 346 -8.09 -11.65 49.38
N GLN A 347 -9.21 -11.02 49.66
CA GLN A 347 -9.93 -11.11 50.93
C GLN A 347 -11.28 -11.77 50.66
N PRO A 348 -11.66 -12.82 51.41
CA PRO A 348 -12.98 -13.41 51.29
C PRO A 348 -14.06 -12.35 51.49
N GLN A 349 -15.07 -12.36 50.62
CA GLN A 349 -16.24 -11.52 50.76
C GLN A 349 -17.45 -12.42 51.03
N ALA A 350 -18.15 -12.18 52.14
CA ALA A 350 -19.34 -12.95 52.48
C ALA A 350 -20.39 -12.84 51.36
N ASP A 351 -21.02 -13.96 51.03
CA ASP A 351 -22.11 -14.06 50.04
C ASP A 351 -21.77 -13.61 48.60
N SER A 352 -20.48 -13.58 48.24
CA SER A 352 -20.01 -13.30 46.87
C SER A 352 -19.03 -14.37 46.39
N VAL A 353 -19.21 -14.83 45.15
CA VAL A 353 -18.25 -15.72 44.47
C VAL A 353 -17.00 -14.95 44.02
N VAL A 354 -17.12 -13.63 43.84
CA VAL A 354 -15.99 -12.74 43.56
C VAL A 354 -15.41 -12.26 44.89
N PRO A 355 -14.14 -12.55 45.20
CA PRO A 355 -13.51 -12.06 46.41
C PRO A 355 -13.18 -10.56 46.30
N GLY A 356 -12.95 -9.91 47.44
CA GLY A 356 -12.32 -8.59 47.46
C GLY A 356 -10.85 -8.70 47.06
N PHE A 357 -10.33 -7.72 46.32
CA PHE A 357 -8.92 -7.69 45.92
C PHE A 357 -8.15 -6.69 46.78
N GLU A 358 -7.30 -7.19 47.68
CA GLU A 358 -6.39 -6.35 48.48
C GLU A 358 -5.18 -5.91 47.66
N THR A 359 -4.70 -6.78 46.79
CA THR A 359 -3.64 -6.48 45.85
C THR A 359 -4.04 -7.02 44.49
N LEU A 360 -3.95 -6.15 43.48
CA LEU A 360 -4.13 -6.54 42.10
C LEU A 360 -3.22 -5.65 41.26
N SER A 361 -1.98 -6.09 41.07
CA SER A 361 -0.93 -5.22 40.55
C SER A 361 0.05 -5.97 39.67
N PHE A 362 0.83 -5.19 38.92
CA PHE A 362 1.89 -5.71 38.08
C PHE A 362 3.08 -4.73 38.05
N ILE A 363 4.25 -5.23 37.70
CA ILE A 363 5.49 -4.44 37.66
C ILE A 363 5.92 -4.23 36.22
N ARG A 364 6.35 -3.00 35.91
CA ARG A 364 6.94 -2.62 34.62
C ARG A 364 8.16 -1.74 34.84
N THR A 365 8.85 -1.45 33.74
CA THR A 365 9.88 -0.41 33.69
C THR A 365 9.50 0.60 32.61
N ALA A 366 9.88 1.85 32.78
CA ALA A 366 9.61 2.90 31.82
C ALA A 366 10.83 3.80 31.59
N ARG A 367 10.92 4.35 30.39
CA ARG A 367 11.99 5.27 30.00
C ARG A 367 11.48 6.30 28.99
N ARG A 368 11.79 7.58 29.23
CA ARG A 368 11.66 8.60 28.19
C ARG A 368 12.73 8.36 27.12
N ILE A 369 12.30 8.14 25.88
CA ILE A 369 13.20 7.97 24.74
C ILE A 369 13.54 9.34 24.14
N PHE A 370 12.53 10.20 23.98
CA PHE A 370 12.67 11.47 23.28
C PHE A 370 11.78 12.56 23.90
N LYS A 371 12.21 13.81 23.77
CA LYS A 371 11.44 15.04 24.04
C LYS A 371 11.77 16.02 22.93
N GLY A 372 10.76 16.63 22.32
CA GLY A 372 10.97 17.65 21.30
C GLY A 372 9.65 18.22 20.79
N GLU A 373 9.73 18.86 19.65
CA GLU A 373 8.58 19.35 18.89
C GLU A 373 8.40 18.46 17.66
N LEU A 374 7.15 18.12 17.35
CA LEU A 374 6.78 17.35 16.19
C LEU A 374 6.10 18.28 15.17
N ASP A 375 6.64 18.34 13.96
CA ASP A 375 6.02 19.08 12.87
C ASP A 375 4.65 18.47 12.53
N VAL A 376 3.63 19.33 12.50
CA VAL A 376 2.28 18.94 12.11
C VAL A 376 2.22 18.86 10.59
N PRO A 377 1.84 17.72 10.00
CA PRO A 377 1.70 17.58 8.56
C PRO A 377 0.80 18.68 7.96
N GLU A 378 1.23 19.27 6.84
CA GLU A 378 0.55 20.44 6.27
C GLU A 378 -0.91 20.12 5.87
N ASP A 379 -1.23 18.85 5.58
CA ASP A 379 -2.59 18.37 5.26
C ASP A 379 -3.57 18.41 6.45
N ILE A 380 -3.08 18.52 7.69
CA ILE A 380 -3.92 18.69 8.88
C ILE A 380 -3.66 19.99 9.62
N LYS A 381 -2.81 20.87 9.10
CA LYS A 381 -2.44 22.12 9.78
C LYS A 381 -3.63 23.04 9.99
N GLY A 382 -4.52 23.18 8.99
CA GLY A 382 -5.77 23.93 9.14
C GLY A 382 -6.68 23.33 10.21
N VAL A 383 -6.86 22.01 10.20
CA VAL A 383 -7.65 21.26 11.19
C VAL A 383 -7.07 21.40 12.61
N TYR A 384 -5.75 21.37 12.74
CA TYR A 384 -5.03 21.57 13.99
C TYR A 384 -5.17 23.02 14.48
N THR A 385 -4.90 24.02 13.64
CA THR A 385 -4.96 25.44 14.03
C THR A 385 -6.38 25.91 14.33
N GLU A 386 -7.36 25.54 13.50
CA GLU A 386 -8.76 25.88 13.71
C GLU A 386 -9.32 25.13 14.93
N GLY A 387 -9.01 23.84 15.05
CA GLY A 387 -9.39 23.00 16.18
C GLY A 387 -8.79 23.43 17.53
N MET A 388 -7.69 24.19 17.51
CA MET A 388 -7.11 24.81 18.71
C MET A 388 -7.79 26.13 19.09
N THR A 389 -8.56 26.74 18.19
CA THR A 389 -9.27 28.03 18.40
C THR A 389 -10.79 27.89 18.59
N ALA A 390 -11.33 26.68 18.37
CA ALA A 390 -12.76 26.43 18.34
C ALA A 390 -13.37 26.15 19.72
N ASP A 391 -13.67 27.21 20.46
CA ASP A 391 -14.57 27.21 21.61
C ASP A 391 -15.99 27.65 21.16
N LYS A 392 -16.61 26.97 20.19
CA LYS A 392 -18.03 27.16 19.83
C LYS A 392 -18.70 25.85 19.34
N PRO A 393 -19.97 25.60 19.72
CA PRO A 393 -20.64 24.32 19.50
C PRO A 393 -21.07 24.12 18.05
N GLN A 394 -20.86 22.92 17.51
CA GLN A 394 -21.40 22.50 16.22
C GLN A 394 -22.88 22.12 16.35
N THR A 395 -23.73 22.76 15.55
CA THR A 395 -25.11 22.33 15.30
C THR A 395 -25.15 21.29 14.19
N ASN A 396 -25.80 20.17 14.47
CA ASN A 396 -26.19 19.16 13.48
C ASN A 396 -27.12 19.76 12.42
N GLY A 397 -26.85 19.50 11.14
CA GLY A 397 -27.70 19.93 10.04
C GLY A 397 -27.63 18.97 8.86
N ILE A 398 -28.72 18.24 8.66
CA ILE A 398 -29.09 17.46 7.48
C ILE A 398 -29.33 18.41 6.28
N HIS A 399 -29.25 17.91 5.04
CA HIS A 399 -30.04 18.25 3.81
C HIS A 399 -29.19 18.37 2.53
N THR A 400 -29.33 17.44 1.55
CA THR A 400 -30.21 17.38 0.33
C THR A 400 -29.61 17.97 -0.95
N ASN A 401 -29.88 17.28 -2.07
CA ASN A 401 -29.53 17.62 -3.44
C ASN A 401 -30.13 18.96 -3.95
N GLY A 402 -29.37 19.62 -4.83
CA GLY A 402 -29.90 20.45 -5.92
C GLY A 402 -29.55 21.94 -5.85
N GLY A 403 -28.89 22.45 -6.88
CA GLY A 403 -28.88 23.88 -7.21
C GLY A 403 -27.51 24.45 -7.58
N SER A 404 -27.39 24.90 -8.83
CA SER A 404 -26.21 25.47 -9.49
C SER A 404 -25.51 26.59 -8.72
N SER A 405 -24.18 26.69 -8.81
CA SER A 405 -23.53 27.98 -9.03
C SER A 405 -22.10 27.83 -9.54
N THR A 406 -21.73 28.85 -10.29
CA THR A 406 -20.47 29.15 -10.97
C THR A 406 -19.22 29.11 -10.08
N ALA A 407 -18.18 28.54 -10.68
CA ALA A 407 -16.74 28.67 -10.45
C ALA A 407 -16.26 29.57 -9.29
N ASN A 408 -15.59 28.93 -8.33
CA ASN A 408 -14.48 29.52 -7.60
C ASN A 408 -13.45 28.41 -7.29
N THR A 409 -12.38 28.36 -8.09
CA THR A 409 -11.37 27.30 -8.13
C THR A 409 -10.27 27.54 -7.11
N ALA A 410 -10.35 26.91 -5.93
CA ALA A 410 -9.21 26.62 -5.06
C ALA A 410 -9.54 25.42 -4.16
N GLY A 411 -9.14 24.21 -4.59
CA GLY A 411 -9.27 22.98 -3.79
C GLY A 411 -9.84 21.75 -4.49
N GLU A 412 -9.78 21.65 -5.82
CA GLU A 412 -10.25 20.45 -6.54
C GLU A 412 -9.28 19.26 -6.36
N GLY A 413 -9.82 18.07 -6.09
CA GLY A 413 -9.06 16.81 -5.99
C GLY A 413 -8.46 16.37 -7.33
N ALA A 414 -7.54 15.39 -7.31
CA ALA A 414 -6.83 14.94 -8.52
C ALA A 414 -7.76 14.49 -9.65
N THR A 415 -8.86 13.81 -9.31
CA THR A 415 -9.89 13.43 -10.29
C THR A 415 -10.48 14.65 -10.97
N ALA A 416 -10.96 15.62 -10.20
CA ALA A 416 -11.58 16.83 -10.73
C ALA A 416 -10.58 17.65 -11.55
N ALA A 417 -9.36 17.86 -11.05
CA ALA A 417 -8.33 18.61 -11.76
C ALA A 417 -7.99 18.01 -13.14
N ILE A 418 -7.85 16.67 -13.22
CA ILE A 418 -7.56 15.98 -14.49
C ILE A 418 -8.77 15.97 -15.42
N ALA A 419 -10.00 15.80 -14.89
CA ALA A 419 -11.22 15.86 -15.68
C ALA A 419 -11.49 17.29 -16.22
N THR A 420 -11.20 18.32 -15.43
CA THR A 420 -11.22 19.73 -15.84
C THR A 420 -10.20 19.98 -16.94
N PHE A 421 -8.96 19.52 -16.77
CA PHE A 421 -7.93 19.60 -17.81
C PHE A 421 -8.40 18.91 -19.11
N ALA A 422 -8.93 17.70 -19.03
CA ALA A 422 -9.36 16.95 -20.21
C ALA A 422 -10.57 17.60 -20.93
N SER A 423 -11.50 18.20 -20.20
CA SER A 423 -12.70 18.83 -20.78
C SER A 423 -12.46 20.25 -21.30
N SER A 424 -11.49 20.98 -20.78
CA SER A 424 -11.29 22.41 -21.09
C SER A 424 -10.04 22.74 -21.91
N PHE A 425 -9.09 21.82 -22.06
CA PHE A 425 -7.83 22.11 -22.77
C PHE A 425 -8.04 22.29 -24.29
N THR A 426 -7.49 23.36 -24.85
CA THR A 426 -7.70 23.78 -26.25
C THR A 426 -6.41 23.68 -27.09
N ALA A 427 -6.58 23.57 -28.41
CA ALA A 427 -5.50 23.28 -29.35
C ALA A 427 -4.46 24.41 -29.49
N ASP A 428 -4.85 25.66 -29.23
CA ASP A 428 -3.99 26.85 -29.26
C ASP A 428 -2.83 26.79 -28.25
N LEU A 429 -2.91 25.89 -27.27
CA LEU A 429 -1.87 25.65 -26.27
C LEU A 429 -0.87 24.55 -26.66
N LEU A 430 -1.02 23.93 -27.84
CA LEU A 430 -0.06 22.96 -28.37
C LEU A 430 1.16 23.66 -28.98
N THR A 431 2.30 23.56 -28.30
CA THR A 431 3.57 24.09 -28.84
C THR A 431 4.11 23.23 -29.98
N PRO A 432 4.97 23.77 -30.88
CA PRO A 432 5.58 22.99 -31.97
C PRO A 432 6.33 21.74 -31.49
N ASN A 433 6.97 21.81 -30.31
CA ASN A 433 7.67 20.67 -29.72
C ASN A 433 6.71 19.55 -29.28
N VAL A 434 5.54 19.91 -28.74
CA VAL A 434 4.49 18.94 -28.37
C VAL A 434 3.95 18.26 -29.62
N VAL A 435 3.65 19.02 -30.68
CA VAL A 435 3.18 18.48 -31.96
C VAL A 435 4.22 17.55 -32.57
N GLN A 436 5.50 17.96 -32.62
CA GLN A 436 6.59 17.13 -33.14
C GLN A 436 6.71 15.81 -32.37
N LYS A 437 6.64 15.86 -31.02
CA LYS A 437 6.70 14.64 -30.21
C LYS A 437 5.52 13.71 -30.48
N LEU A 438 4.31 14.23 -30.68
CA LEU A 438 3.15 13.42 -31.04
C LEU A 438 3.31 12.75 -32.42
N LYS A 439 3.89 13.44 -33.41
CA LYS A 439 4.22 12.86 -34.73
C LYS A 439 5.19 11.69 -34.60
N GLU A 440 6.23 11.84 -33.77
CA GLU A 440 7.20 10.79 -33.45
C GLU A 440 6.55 9.55 -32.87
N LEU A 441 5.73 9.74 -31.83
CA LEU A 441 5.06 8.65 -31.12
C LEU A 441 3.99 7.97 -31.99
N LEU A 442 3.25 8.75 -32.80
CA LEU A 442 2.26 8.23 -33.73
C LEU A 442 2.88 7.38 -34.83
N LEU A 443 3.98 7.84 -35.44
CA LEU A 443 4.66 7.09 -36.50
C LEU A 443 5.22 5.78 -35.96
N ASP A 444 5.87 5.82 -34.78
CA ASP A 444 6.39 4.64 -34.10
C ASP A 444 5.29 3.60 -33.82
N TYR A 445 4.20 4.04 -33.21
CA TYR A 445 3.04 3.20 -32.89
C TYR A 445 2.44 2.54 -34.14
N ILE A 446 2.27 3.27 -35.25
CA ILE A 446 1.76 2.70 -36.50
C ILE A 446 2.70 1.63 -37.06
N GLY A 447 4.01 1.92 -37.06
CA GLY A 447 5.04 0.99 -37.54
C GLY A 447 5.00 -0.33 -36.78
N VAL A 448 5.05 -0.25 -35.45
CA VAL A 448 5.01 -1.43 -34.56
C VAL A 448 3.70 -2.18 -34.70
N GLY A 449 2.56 -1.48 -34.66
CA GLY A 449 1.24 -2.08 -34.76
C GLY A 449 1.01 -2.84 -36.05
N CYS A 450 1.37 -2.26 -37.20
CA CYS A 450 1.18 -2.92 -38.49
C CYS A 450 2.08 -4.15 -38.66
N ALA A 451 3.35 -4.07 -38.26
CA ALA A 451 4.28 -5.20 -38.33
C ALA A 451 3.77 -6.38 -37.50
N ALA A 452 3.28 -6.13 -36.29
CA ALA A 452 2.74 -7.16 -35.42
C ALA A 452 1.61 -7.96 -36.06
N THR A 453 0.79 -7.35 -36.94
CA THR A 453 -0.30 -8.04 -37.64
C THR A 453 0.16 -9.15 -38.58
N VAL A 454 1.46 -9.25 -38.85
CA VAL A 454 2.05 -10.32 -39.66
C VAL A 454 3.17 -11.09 -38.95
N SER A 455 3.89 -10.46 -38.02
CA SER A 455 5.13 -11.03 -37.47
C SER A 455 5.03 -11.59 -36.04
N ALA A 456 4.02 -11.19 -35.25
CA ALA A 456 3.92 -11.62 -33.86
C ALA A 456 3.34 -13.04 -33.74
N ASP A 457 3.93 -13.85 -32.86
CA ASP A 457 3.47 -15.22 -32.53
C ASP A 457 2.04 -15.27 -31.95
N SER A 458 1.55 -14.18 -31.35
CA SER A 458 0.16 -14.07 -30.85
C SER A 458 -0.88 -13.78 -31.94
N THR A 459 -0.45 -13.31 -33.11
CA THR A 459 -1.34 -12.82 -34.16
C THR A 459 -2.30 -13.87 -34.70
N PRO A 460 -1.89 -15.12 -34.99
CA PRO A 460 -2.83 -16.16 -35.44
C PRO A 460 -4.00 -16.37 -34.48
N ALA A 461 -3.74 -16.38 -33.17
CA ALA A 461 -4.78 -16.54 -32.16
C ALA A 461 -5.73 -15.33 -32.10
N PHE A 462 -5.18 -14.11 -32.16
CA PHE A 462 -5.96 -12.87 -32.18
C PHE A 462 -6.85 -12.80 -33.42
N LEU A 463 -6.31 -13.10 -34.60
CA LEU A 463 -7.09 -13.14 -35.85
C LEU A 463 -8.16 -14.23 -35.84
N SER A 464 -7.85 -15.41 -35.28
CA SER A 464 -8.83 -16.49 -35.16
C SER A 464 -10.00 -16.10 -34.26
N GLN A 465 -9.76 -15.35 -33.18
CA GLN A 465 -10.84 -14.83 -32.35
C GLN A 465 -11.62 -13.80 -33.17
N LEU A 466 -10.95 -12.77 -33.71
CA LEU A 466 -11.58 -11.64 -34.38
C LEU A 466 -12.55 -12.11 -35.48
N LYS A 467 -12.16 -13.11 -36.28
CA LYS A 467 -13.02 -13.69 -37.32
C LYS A 467 -14.32 -14.28 -36.77
N LYS A 468 -14.33 -14.82 -35.55
CA LYS A 468 -15.52 -15.40 -34.92
C LYS A 468 -16.47 -14.32 -34.38
N THR A 469 -15.92 -13.25 -33.82
CA THR A 469 -16.72 -12.19 -33.17
C THR A 469 -17.15 -11.09 -34.10
N ALA A 470 -16.41 -10.85 -35.19
CA ALA A 470 -16.73 -9.82 -36.17
C ALA A 470 -17.72 -10.30 -37.25
N THR A 471 -18.69 -11.16 -36.91
CA THR A 471 -19.73 -11.60 -37.85
C THR A 471 -20.84 -10.55 -37.94
N GLY A 472 -21.18 -10.10 -39.17
CA GLY A 472 -22.21 -9.07 -39.39
C GLY A 472 -21.76 -7.61 -39.19
N GLN A 473 -20.47 -7.30 -39.38
CA GLN A 473 -19.83 -6.00 -39.12
C GLN A 473 -20.65 -4.78 -39.57
N THR A 474 -21.02 -3.90 -38.62
CA THR A 474 -21.79 -2.66 -38.84
C THR A 474 -21.09 -1.40 -38.33
N GLY A 475 -19.76 -1.44 -38.09
CA GLY A 475 -18.98 -0.31 -37.58
C GLY A 475 -18.24 0.47 -38.67
N LEU A 476 -17.49 1.50 -38.27
CA LEU A 476 -16.72 2.38 -39.16
C LEU A 476 -15.23 2.51 -38.73
N SER A 477 -14.79 1.72 -37.76
CA SER A 477 -13.43 1.80 -37.22
C SER A 477 -12.48 0.83 -37.92
N THR A 478 -11.22 1.24 -38.04
CA THR A 478 -10.19 0.50 -38.77
C THR A 478 -9.32 -0.36 -37.85
N ILE A 479 -9.09 -1.61 -38.26
CA ILE A 479 -8.01 -2.46 -37.72
C ILE A 479 -6.92 -2.59 -38.79
N TYR A 480 -5.66 -2.38 -38.39
CA TYR A 480 -4.54 -2.27 -39.33
C TYR A 480 -4.44 -3.46 -40.28
N GLY A 481 -4.53 -3.18 -41.59
CA GLY A 481 -4.44 -4.18 -42.64
C GLY A 481 -5.55 -5.24 -42.63
N LEU A 482 -6.64 -5.06 -41.87
CA LEU A 482 -7.75 -6.02 -41.77
C LEU A 482 -9.11 -5.45 -42.22
N GLY A 483 -9.22 -4.13 -42.41
CA GLY A 483 -10.44 -3.46 -42.89
C GLY A 483 -10.94 -2.34 -41.97
N SER A 484 -12.04 -1.69 -42.38
CA SER A 484 -12.57 -0.46 -41.78
C SER A 484 -14.03 -0.56 -41.30
N SER A 485 -14.54 -1.76 -41.05
CA SER A 485 -15.96 -1.99 -40.69
C SER A 485 -16.16 -2.46 -39.25
N PHE A 486 -15.16 -2.29 -38.38
CA PHE A 486 -15.21 -2.80 -37.01
C PHE A 486 -15.88 -1.83 -36.04
N ALA A 487 -16.45 -2.38 -34.96
CA ALA A 487 -16.89 -1.56 -33.83
C ALA A 487 -15.68 -0.86 -33.18
N PRO A 488 -15.82 0.37 -32.65
CA PRO A 488 -14.70 1.11 -32.06
C PRO A 488 -13.99 0.37 -30.94
N SER A 489 -14.72 -0.28 -30.02
CA SER A 489 -14.15 -1.09 -28.93
C SER A 489 -13.31 -2.26 -29.44
N THR A 490 -13.77 -2.91 -30.51
CA THR A 490 -13.04 -3.99 -31.18
C THR A 490 -11.77 -3.46 -31.85
N ALA A 491 -11.86 -2.33 -32.56
CA ALA A 491 -10.70 -1.71 -33.18
C ALA A 491 -9.65 -1.27 -32.14
N ALA A 492 -10.08 -0.64 -31.05
CA ALA A 492 -9.23 -0.23 -29.94
C ALA A 492 -8.52 -1.44 -29.29
N LEU A 493 -9.26 -2.53 -29.02
CA LEU A 493 -8.71 -3.76 -28.45
C LEU A 493 -7.58 -4.34 -29.31
N TYR A 494 -7.85 -4.57 -30.59
CA TYR A 494 -6.90 -5.27 -31.46
C TYR A 494 -5.73 -4.39 -31.90
N ASN A 495 -5.95 -3.11 -32.22
CA ASN A 495 -4.86 -2.22 -32.59
C ASN A 495 -3.88 -2.02 -31.43
N ALA A 496 -4.38 -1.85 -30.21
CA ALA A 496 -3.54 -1.79 -29.00
C ALA A 496 -2.79 -3.11 -28.77
N ALA A 497 -3.47 -4.25 -28.94
CA ALA A 497 -2.85 -5.56 -28.75
C ALA A 497 -1.73 -5.81 -29.76
N PHE A 498 -1.94 -5.47 -31.03
CA PHE A 498 -0.89 -5.55 -32.05
C PHE A 498 0.27 -4.60 -31.75
N ALA A 499 -0.01 -3.33 -31.46
CA ALA A 499 1.03 -2.35 -31.14
C ALA A 499 1.89 -2.72 -29.93
N HIS A 500 1.35 -3.51 -28.98
CA HIS A 500 2.09 -3.97 -27.81
C HIS A 500 2.67 -5.39 -27.92
N SER A 501 2.46 -6.07 -29.06
CA SER A 501 2.87 -7.47 -29.25
C SER A 501 4.36 -7.66 -29.44
N LEU A 502 5.02 -6.69 -30.09
CA LEU A 502 6.46 -6.75 -30.35
C LEU A 502 7.31 -6.22 -29.18
N ASP A 503 6.68 -5.73 -28.11
CA ASP A 503 7.34 -4.98 -27.02
C ASP A 503 8.29 -3.89 -27.55
N PHE A 504 7.96 -3.32 -28.71
CA PHE A 504 8.79 -2.39 -29.47
C PHE A 504 8.22 -0.96 -29.50
N ASP A 505 7.07 -0.80 -28.86
CA ASP A 505 6.34 0.45 -28.68
C ASP A 505 7.03 1.41 -27.69
N ASP A 506 6.52 2.64 -27.67
CA ASP A 506 6.98 3.71 -26.81
C ASP A 506 6.98 3.35 -25.31
N THR A 507 7.81 4.02 -24.52
CA THR A 507 7.88 3.77 -23.08
C THR A 507 8.17 5.02 -22.28
N TYR A 508 7.47 5.19 -21.17
CA TYR A 508 7.67 6.26 -20.20
C TYR A 508 8.22 5.66 -18.91
N MET A 509 9.54 5.70 -18.76
CA MET A 509 10.23 5.02 -17.67
C MET A 509 9.87 5.53 -16.27
N PRO A 510 9.68 6.85 -16.01
CA PRO A 510 9.31 7.31 -14.67
C PRO A 510 8.03 6.66 -14.11
N GLY A 511 7.15 6.17 -14.98
CA GLY A 511 5.93 5.44 -14.61
C GLY A 511 5.90 3.95 -14.98
N ALA A 512 6.97 3.38 -15.54
CA ALA A 512 7.02 2.01 -16.08
C ALA A 512 5.81 1.67 -16.97
N LEU A 513 5.59 2.55 -17.94
CA LEU A 513 4.36 2.68 -18.73
C LEU A 513 4.67 2.58 -20.23
N HIS A 514 3.72 2.04 -21.00
CA HIS A 514 3.61 2.20 -22.44
C HIS A 514 2.38 3.06 -22.78
N PRO A 515 2.54 4.39 -22.95
CA PRO A 515 1.40 5.30 -23.06
C PRO A 515 0.67 5.22 -24.42
N GLY A 516 1.40 5.09 -25.53
CA GLY A 516 0.82 5.20 -26.86
C GLY A 516 -0.15 4.08 -27.20
N VAL A 517 0.16 2.87 -26.74
CA VAL A 517 -0.66 1.69 -27.03
C VAL A 517 -2.07 1.76 -26.48
N THR A 518 -2.34 2.53 -25.42
CA THR A 518 -3.72 2.77 -24.95
C THR A 518 -4.31 4.03 -25.56
N VAL A 519 -3.58 5.15 -25.53
CA VAL A 519 -4.08 6.47 -25.93
C VAL A 519 -4.33 6.55 -27.43
N ILE A 520 -3.33 6.22 -28.25
CA ILE A 520 -3.44 6.33 -29.71
C ILE A 520 -4.49 5.34 -30.22
N SER A 521 -4.51 4.11 -29.70
CA SER A 521 -5.51 3.10 -30.07
C SER A 521 -6.94 3.56 -29.79
N ALA A 522 -7.18 4.17 -28.63
CA ALA A 522 -8.48 4.71 -28.26
C ALA A 522 -8.92 5.84 -29.20
N VAL A 523 -8.04 6.81 -29.47
CA VAL A 523 -8.34 7.95 -30.35
C VAL A 523 -8.55 7.52 -31.80
N LEU A 524 -7.66 6.69 -32.37
CA LEU A 524 -7.79 6.24 -33.76
C LEU A 524 -9.04 5.38 -33.99
N SER A 525 -9.55 4.70 -32.96
CA SER A 525 -10.80 3.95 -33.04
C SER A 525 -12.04 4.84 -33.22
N GLN A 526 -11.95 6.13 -32.89
CA GLN A 526 -13.03 7.11 -32.93
C GLN A 526 -13.06 7.95 -34.21
N THR A 527 -12.24 7.61 -35.21
CA THR A 527 -12.01 8.42 -36.42
C THR A 527 -13.17 8.51 -37.40
N HIS A 528 -14.29 7.84 -37.13
CA HIS A 528 -15.54 7.94 -37.90
C HIS A 528 -16.47 9.06 -37.42
N ILE A 529 -16.11 9.78 -36.34
CA ILE A 529 -16.79 11.01 -35.95
C ILE A 529 -16.69 11.96 -37.16
N GLN A 530 -17.82 12.24 -37.80
CA GLN A 530 -17.88 13.19 -38.91
C GLN A 530 -17.29 14.53 -38.45
N GLU A 531 -16.43 15.13 -39.28
CA GLU A 531 -15.75 16.41 -39.00
C GLU A 531 -14.65 16.39 -37.93
N LEU A 532 -13.94 15.28 -37.73
CA LEU A 532 -12.77 15.22 -36.84
C LEU A 532 -11.66 16.18 -37.30
N LYS A 533 -11.56 17.35 -36.66
CA LYS A 533 -10.50 18.31 -36.94
C LYS A 533 -9.16 17.75 -36.47
N THR A 534 -8.14 17.91 -37.29
CA THR A 534 -6.74 17.57 -36.97
C THR A 534 -6.29 18.11 -35.61
N GLU A 535 -6.66 19.35 -35.30
CA GLU A 535 -6.34 20.00 -34.04
C GLU A 535 -6.96 19.26 -32.84
N ASP A 536 -8.20 18.80 -32.95
CA ASP A 536 -8.87 18.03 -31.92
C ASP A 536 -8.25 16.64 -31.75
N PHE A 537 -7.81 16.02 -32.84
CA PHE A 537 -7.08 14.75 -32.81
C PHE A 537 -5.75 14.89 -32.02
N LEU A 538 -4.91 15.85 -32.39
CA LEU A 538 -3.62 16.07 -31.71
C LEU A 538 -3.84 16.51 -30.25
N THR A 539 -4.87 17.31 -29.98
CA THR A 539 -5.21 17.73 -28.61
C THR A 539 -5.64 16.55 -27.76
N ALA A 540 -6.49 15.66 -28.28
CA ALA A 540 -6.91 14.45 -27.56
C ALA A 540 -5.73 13.52 -27.25
N LEU A 541 -4.79 13.36 -28.20
CA LEU A 541 -3.56 12.62 -27.95
C LEU A 541 -2.75 13.26 -26.82
N ALA A 542 -2.49 14.58 -26.89
CA ALA A 542 -1.74 15.31 -25.87
C ALA A 542 -2.37 15.15 -24.47
N VAL A 543 -3.68 15.35 -24.36
CA VAL A 543 -4.44 15.20 -23.10
C VAL A 543 -4.34 13.78 -22.55
N GLY A 544 -4.49 12.77 -23.41
CA GLY A 544 -4.42 11.37 -23.00
C GLY A 544 -3.03 10.98 -22.52
N TYR A 545 -2.00 11.33 -23.29
CA TYR A 545 -0.59 11.08 -22.96
C TYR A 545 -0.20 11.76 -21.64
N GLU A 546 -0.57 13.03 -21.47
CA GLU A 546 -0.25 13.77 -20.26
C GLU A 546 -0.93 13.18 -19.02
N THR A 547 -2.21 12.83 -19.15
CA THR A 547 -2.97 12.16 -18.08
C THR A 547 -2.31 10.86 -17.66
N VAL A 548 -2.02 9.96 -18.61
CA VAL A 548 -1.46 8.63 -18.29
C VAL A 548 -0.02 8.73 -17.77
N CYS A 549 0.80 9.62 -18.31
CA CYS A 549 2.19 9.79 -17.86
C CYS A 549 2.23 10.33 -16.42
N ARG A 550 1.40 11.30 -16.07
CA ARG A 550 1.31 11.81 -14.69
C ARG A 550 0.79 10.77 -13.71
N LEU A 551 -0.30 10.07 -14.05
CA LEU A 551 -0.85 9.01 -13.20
C LEU A 551 0.18 7.90 -12.98
N SER A 552 0.85 7.43 -14.04
CA SER A 552 1.88 6.40 -13.95
C SER A 552 3.11 6.86 -13.15
N LYS A 553 3.56 8.11 -13.34
CA LYS A 553 4.65 8.70 -12.55
C LYS A 553 4.31 8.75 -11.06
N ALA A 554 3.07 9.09 -10.74
CA ALA A 554 2.59 9.12 -9.37
C ALA A 554 2.54 7.72 -8.75
N ILE A 555 2.12 6.68 -9.48
CA ILE A 555 2.14 5.32 -8.93
C ILE A 555 3.53 4.66 -8.96
N GLY A 556 4.41 5.06 -9.87
CA GLY A 556 5.76 4.54 -10.08
C GLY A 556 5.80 3.01 -10.21
N MET A 557 6.90 2.41 -9.76
CA MET A 557 7.05 0.94 -9.66
C MET A 557 6.18 0.29 -8.57
N GLY A 558 5.39 1.08 -7.83
CA GLY A 558 4.52 0.60 -6.77
C GLY A 558 3.44 -0.35 -7.26
N GLY A 559 2.96 -0.16 -8.51
CA GLY A 559 1.99 -1.06 -9.14
C GLY A 559 2.58 -2.43 -9.46
N TYR A 560 3.79 -2.44 -9.98
CA TYR A 560 4.55 -3.66 -10.23
C TYR A 560 4.78 -4.45 -8.93
N ALA A 561 5.12 -3.75 -7.83
CA ALA A 561 5.29 -4.39 -6.52
C ALA A 561 4.01 -5.07 -5.97
N ARG A 562 2.83 -4.73 -6.52
CA ARG A 562 1.54 -5.37 -6.20
C ARG A 562 1.08 -6.39 -7.24
N GLY A 563 1.87 -6.64 -8.28
CA GLY A 563 1.51 -7.57 -9.37
C GLY A 563 0.72 -6.93 -10.51
N PHE A 564 0.62 -5.60 -10.57
CA PHE A 564 -0.12 -4.89 -11.62
C PHE A 564 0.78 -4.30 -12.71
N HIS A 565 0.31 -4.39 -13.95
CA HIS A 565 0.90 -3.79 -15.13
C HIS A 565 0.33 -2.38 -15.35
N ASN A 566 1.14 -1.36 -15.04
CA ASN A 566 0.76 0.06 -15.09
C ASN A 566 0.16 0.48 -16.44
N THR A 567 0.69 -0.05 -17.56
CA THR A 567 0.17 0.20 -18.91
C THR A 567 -1.33 0.05 -19.05
N SER A 568 -1.94 -0.91 -18.34
CA SER A 568 -3.38 -1.08 -18.38
C SER A 568 -4.08 -0.37 -17.22
N THR A 569 -3.53 -0.46 -16.00
CA THR A 569 -4.18 0.13 -14.81
C THR A 569 -4.22 1.66 -14.82
N THR A 570 -3.22 2.34 -15.40
CA THR A 570 -3.26 3.79 -15.63
C THR A 570 -3.72 4.12 -17.06
N GLY A 571 -3.42 3.25 -18.03
CA GLY A 571 -3.70 3.50 -19.44
C GLY A 571 -5.17 3.70 -19.77
N ILE A 572 -6.07 3.04 -19.03
CA ILE A 572 -7.52 3.22 -19.17
C ILE A 572 -7.96 4.66 -18.86
N PHE A 573 -7.33 5.34 -17.90
CA PHE A 573 -7.63 6.73 -17.57
C PHE A 573 -7.14 7.69 -18.66
N GLY A 574 -5.95 7.44 -19.22
CA GLY A 574 -5.44 8.20 -20.36
C GLY A 574 -6.32 8.07 -21.59
N ALA A 575 -6.76 6.85 -21.91
CA ALA A 575 -7.70 6.60 -22.99
C ALA A 575 -9.05 7.30 -22.75
N ALA A 576 -9.62 7.19 -21.54
CA ALA A 576 -10.87 7.86 -21.20
C ALA A 576 -10.76 9.40 -21.28
N ALA A 577 -9.65 9.98 -20.81
CA ALA A 577 -9.39 11.41 -20.91
C ALA A 577 -9.29 11.86 -22.38
N ALA A 578 -8.58 11.10 -23.22
CA ALA A 578 -8.45 11.38 -24.64
C ALA A 578 -9.79 11.32 -25.37
N ILE A 579 -10.59 10.27 -25.14
CA ILE A 579 -11.92 10.12 -25.73
C ILE A 579 -12.86 11.24 -25.24
N GLY A 580 -12.83 11.55 -23.95
CA GLY A 580 -13.61 12.64 -23.38
C GLY A 580 -13.30 13.99 -24.00
N ARG A 581 -12.01 14.30 -24.22
CA ARG A 581 -11.60 15.51 -24.94
C ARG A 581 -12.04 15.49 -26.40
N LEU A 582 -11.89 14.36 -27.09
CA LEU A 582 -12.23 14.21 -28.51
C LEU A 582 -13.73 14.41 -28.76
N ARG A 583 -14.58 13.92 -27.85
CA ARG A 583 -16.04 14.06 -27.91
C ARG A 583 -16.58 15.37 -27.31
N GLY A 584 -15.71 16.22 -26.76
CA GLY A 584 -16.12 17.48 -26.14
C GLY A 584 -16.96 17.31 -24.87
N LEU A 585 -16.69 16.26 -24.08
CA LEU A 585 -17.46 15.95 -22.87
C LEU A 585 -17.14 16.93 -21.73
N ASN A 586 -18.15 17.21 -20.90
CA ASN A 586 -17.96 18.04 -19.71
C ASN A 586 -17.20 17.29 -18.61
N GLN A 587 -16.68 18.06 -17.64
CA GLN A 587 -15.93 17.54 -16.49
C GLN A 587 -16.66 16.40 -15.76
N SER A 588 -17.94 16.57 -15.42
CA SER A 588 -18.71 15.58 -14.64
C SER A 588 -18.83 14.24 -15.37
N THR A 589 -19.03 14.25 -16.69
CA THR A 589 -19.07 13.03 -17.49
C THR A 589 -17.71 12.32 -17.48
N ILE A 590 -16.61 13.06 -17.59
CA ILE A 590 -15.25 12.49 -17.51
C ILE A 590 -14.94 11.94 -16.11
N GLU A 591 -15.36 12.62 -15.04
CA GLU A 591 -15.21 12.12 -13.66
C GLU A 591 -15.95 10.79 -13.45
N ASN A 592 -17.20 10.69 -13.95
CA ASN A 592 -17.96 9.45 -13.92
C ASN A 592 -17.28 8.34 -14.73
N ALA A 593 -16.76 8.67 -15.92
CA ALA A 593 -16.01 7.71 -16.73
C ALA A 593 -14.75 7.22 -16.02
N PHE A 594 -14.00 8.10 -15.33
CA PHE A 594 -12.88 7.70 -14.48
C PHE A 594 -13.32 6.79 -13.32
N GLY A 595 -14.50 7.08 -12.73
CA GLY A 595 -15.12 6.26 -11.70
C GLY A 595 -15.34 4.82 -12.16
N LEU A 596 -15.88 4.66 -13.36
CA LEU A 596 -16.09 3.36 -14.00
C LEU A 596 -14.75 2.72 -14.44
N ALA A 597 -13.82 3.52 -14.96
CA ALA A 597 -12.51 3.07 -15.39
C ALA A 597 -11.71 2.45 -14.24
N LEU A 598 -11.80 2.99 -13.01
CA LEU A 598 -11.17 2.40 -11.83
C LEU A 598 -11.61 0.95 -11.57
N SER A 599 -12.88 0.62 -11.83
CA SER A 599 -13.41 -0.74 -11.68
C SER A 599 -12.98 -1.69 -12.81
N ARG A 600 -12.53 -1.15 -13.94
CA ARG A 600 -12.02 -1.91 -15.10
C ARG A 600 -10.49 -1.97 -15.15
N ALA A 601 -9.82 -1.06 -14.43
CA ALA A 601 -8.37 -1.00 -14.31
C ALA A 601 -7.83 -2.36 -13.81
N SER A 602 -7.13 -3.07 -14.68
CA SER A 602 -6.61 -4.41 -14.41
C SER A 602 -5.34 -4.66 -15.21
N GLY A 603 -4.70 -5.81 -15.02
CA GLY A 603 -3.48 -6.18 -15.75
C GLY A 603 -2.54 -6.94 -14.85
N SER A 604 -2.74 -8.25 -14.72
CA SER A 604 -1.91 -9.10 -13.86
C SER A 604 -0.56 -9.37 -14.51
N MET A 605 0.52 -9.16 -13.77
CA MET A 605 1.89 -9.48 -14.20
C MET A 605 2.22 -10.98 -14.16
N GLN A 606 1.25 -11.84 -13.86
CA GLN A 606 1.44 -13.30 -13.86
C GLN A 606 1.95 -13.85 -15.20
N TYR A 607 1.84 -13.07 -16.30
CA TYR A 607 2.41 -13.44 -17.59
C TYR A 607 3.93 -13.68 -17.57
N LEU A 608 4.65 -13.15 -16.56
CA LEU A 608 6.08 -13.37 -16.40
C LEU A 608 6.43 -14.83 -16.06
N GLU A 609 5.48 -15.61 -15.54
CA GLU A 609 5.71 -17.01 -15.17
C GLU A 609 5.80 -17.96 -16.37
N ASN A 610 5.14 -17.64 -17.48
CA ASN A 610 5.07 -18.53 -18.64
C ASN A 610 5.11 -17.81 -20.00
N GLY A 611 5.49 -16.53 -20.03
CA GLY A 611 5.56 -15.75 -21.26
C GLY A 611 4.21 -15.55 -21.97
N SER A 612 3.10 -15.45 -21.23
CA SER A 612 1.77 -15.45 -21.83
C SER A 612 1.40 -14.13 -22.54
N TRP A 613 0.61 -14.26 -23.62
CA TRP A 613 0.21 -13.14 -24.48
C TRP A 613 -0.81 -12.17 -23.84
N ASN A 614 -1.32 -12.43 -22.62
CA ASN A 614 -2.19 -11.44 -21.96
C ASN A 614 -1.46 -10.12 -21.68
N LYS A 615 -0.12 -10.12 -21.53
CA LYS A 615 0.68 -8.88 -21.54
C LYS A 615 0.31 -7.98 -22.72
N ARG A 616 0.23 -8.57 -23.91
CA ARG A 616 -0.05 -7.89 -25.18
C ARG A 616 -1.49 -7.37 -25.20
N LEU A 617 -2.42 -8.12 -24.62
CA LEU A 617 -3.84 -7.76 -24.53
C LEU A 617 -4.14 -6.68 -23.48
N HIS A 618 -3.30 -6.50 -22.45
CA HIS A 618 -3.53 -5.53 -21.37
C HIS A 618 -3.91 -4.12 -21.89
N PRO A 619 -3.12 -3.44 -22.76
CA PRO A 619 -3.51 -2.13 -23.28
C PRO A 619 -4.76 -2.18 -24.17
N GLY A 620 -5.04 -3.31 -24.83
CA GLY A 620 -6.26 -3.48 -25.61
C GLY A 620 -7.51 -3.58 -24.75
N PHE A 621 -7.45 -4.29 -23.62
CA PHE A 621 -8.52 -4.27 -22.63
C PHE A 621 -8.75 -2.86 -22.11
N ALA A 622 -7.69 -2.15 -21.72
CA ALA A 622 -7.79 -0.77 -21.24
C ALA A 622 -8.40 0.19 -22.28
N ALA A 623 -7.96 0.15 -23.54
CA ALA A 623 -8.48 1.04 -24.59
C ALA A 623 -9.94 0.74 -24.95
N SER A 624 -10.30 -0.55 -25.04
CA SER A 624 -11.68 -0.99 -25.29
C SER A 624 -12.60 -0.65 -24.11
N ASP A 625 -12.16 -0.90 -22.88
CA ASP A 625 -12.96 -0.62 -21.68
C ASP A 625 -13.13 0.88 -21.43
N ALA A 626 -12.15 1.71 -21.79
CA ALA A 626 -12.29 3.17 -21.71
C ALA A 626 -13.45 3.69 -22.56
N LEU A 627 -13.63 3.15 -23.77
CA LEU A 627 -14.79 3.49 -24.63
C LEU A 627 -16.11 3.12 -23.95
N LEU A 628 -16.20 1.90 -23.41
CA LEU A 628 -17.37 1.46 -22.67
C LEU A 628 -17.65 2.36 -21.45
N CYS A 629 -16.63 2.73 -20.68
CA CYS A 629 -16.78 3.62 -19.53
C CYS A 629 -17.28 5.01 -19.93
N ILE A 630 -16.81 5.54 -21.05
CA ILE A 630 -17.28 6.82 -21.60
C ILE A 630 -18.73 6.71 -22.06
N ASP A 631 -19.06 5.70 -22.87
CA ASP A 631 -20.42 5.49 -23.39
C ASP A 631 -21.45 5.35 -22.23
N LEU A 632 -21.09 4.63 -21.16
CA LEU A 632 -21.92 4.50 -19.97
C LEU A 632 -22.07 5.83 -19.20
N ALA A 633 -20.99 6.60 -19.05
CA ALA A 633 -21.03 7.88 -18.36
C ALA A 633 -21.87 8.92 -19.15
N GLU A 634 -21.77 8.94 -20.48
CA GLU A 634 -22.63 9.77 -21.35
C GLU A 634 -24.11 9.39 -21.23
N ALA A 635 -24.40 8.11 -21.06
CA ALA A 635 -25.75 7.61 -20.79
C ALA A 635 -26.26 7.93 -19.36
N GLY A 636 -25.44 8.57 -18.52
CA GLY A 636 -25.79 9.00 -17.16
C GLY A 636 -25.48 7.99 -16.05
N VAL A 637 -24.70 6.94 -16.33
CA VAL A 637 -24.21 6.03 -15.29
C VAL A 637 -23.23 6.76 -14.36
N VAL A 638 -23.52 6.72 -13.07
CA VAL A 638 -22.71 7.37 -12.04
C VAL A 638 -21.50 6.49 -11.70
N GLY A 639 -20.30 7.04 -11.87
CA GLY A 639 -19.04 6.40 -11.49
C GLY A 639 -18.69 6.64 -10.02
N ALA A 640 -17.79 5.81 -9.48
CA ALA A 640 -17.27 6.03 -8.13
C ALA A 640 -16.57 7.39 -8.01
N ALA A 641 -16.87 8.15 -6.94
CA ALA A 641 -16.25 9.45 -6.72
C ALA A 641 -14.77 9.33 -6.33
N LYS A 642 -13.97 10.32 -6.77
CA LYS A 642 -12.52 10.40 -6.50
C LYS A 642 -11.75 9.12 -6.89
N PRO A 643 -11.93 8.57 -8.10
CA PRO A 643 -11.31 7.32 -8.52
C PRO A 643 -9.78 7.33 -8.54
N ILE A 644 -9.13 8.50 -8.56
CA ILE A 644 -7.68 8.59 -8.54
C ILE A 644 -7.16 8.68 -7.10
N GLU A 645 -7.62 9.65 -6.31
CA GLU A 645 -7.13 9.98 -4.98
C GLU A 645 -7.93 9.40 -3.80
N GLY A 646 -9.12 8.87 -4.08
CA GLY A 646 -10.09 8.38 -3.10
C GLY A 646 -9.59 7.19 -2.30
N LYS A 647 -10.35 6.81 -1.26
CA LYS A 647 -9.99 5.73 -0.30
C LYS A 647 -9.59 4.42 -1.00
N TYR A 648 -10.33 4.04 -2.04
CA TYR A 648 -10.07 2.85 -2.87
C TYR A 648 -9.58 3.20 -4.28
N GLY A 649 -9.15 4.44 -4.48
CA GLY A 649 -8.72 4.97 -5.77
C GLY A 649 -7.38 4.41 -6.25
N LEU A 650 -7.04 4.72 -7.50
CA LEU A 650 -5.85 4.26 -8.21
C LEU A 650 -4.57 4.40 -7.37
N LEU A 651 -4.34 5.59 -6.79
CA LEU A 651 -3.10 5.89 -6.06
C LEU A 651 -2.96 5.08 -4.75
N LYS A 652 -4.08 4.61 -4.17
CA LYS A 652 -4.08 3.91 -2.87
C LYS A 652 -4.17 2.39 -3.03
N SER A 653 -4.98 1.92 -3.98
CA SER A 653 -5.27 0.49 -4.13
C SER A 653 -4.29 -0.22 -5.05
N TYR A 654 -3.86 0.44 -6.14
CA TYR A 654 -3.15 -0.22 -7.23
C TYR A 654 -1.63 -0.11 -7.13
N ALA A 655 -1.10 0.69 -6.21
CA ALA A 655 0.34 0.87 -6.07
C ALA A 655 0.79 0.94 -4.61
N LYS A 656 1.94 0.33 -4.31
CA LYS A 656 2.65 0.46 -3.03
C LYS A 656 3.56 1.69 -3.08
N GLY A 657 3.37 2.66 -2.19
CA GLY A 657 4.23 3.84 -2.13
C GLY A 657 4.05 4.82 -3.30
N ALA A 658 2.84 4.92 -3.84
CA ALA A 658 2.50 5.99 -4.78
C ALA A 658 2.83 7.36 -4.17
N LYS A 659 3.24 8.31 -5.02
CA LYS A 659 3.63 9.68 -4.68
C LYS A 659 2.67 10.65 -5.36
N PRO A 660 1.51 10.98 -4.75
CA PRO A 660 0.51 11.86 -5.35
C PRO A 660 1.05 13.24 -5.77
N ALA A 661 2.07 13.76 -5.08
CA ALA A 661 2.73 15.01 -5.44
C ALA A 661 3.35 14.99 -6.85
N LEU A 662 3.73 13.81 -7.38
CA LEU A 662 4.27 13.66 -8.73
C LEU A 662 3.20 13.76 -9.83
N LEU A 663 1.91 13.84 -9.47
CA LEU A 663 0.88 14.26 -10.42
C LEU A 663 1.10 15.70 -10.89
N ASP A 664 1.69 16.55 -10.03
CA ASP A 664 2.04 17.94 -10.31
C ASP A 664 0.88 18.72 -10.96
N LEU A 665 -0.32 18.65 -10.36
CA LEU A 665 -1.58 19.14 -10.93
C LEU A 665 -1.53 20.63 -11.34
N GLN A 666 -0.68 21.43 -10.71
CA GLN A 666 -0.53 22.87 -10.98
C GLN A 666 0.13 23.15 -12.33
N SER A 667 0.85 22.17 -12.89
CA SER A 667 1.55 22.29 -14.17
C SER A 667 0.81 21.65 -15.34
N LEU A 668 -0.39 21.07 -15.13
CA LEU A 668 -1.24 20.53 -16.20
C LEU A 668 -1.46 21.56 -17.31
N GLY A 669 -1.25 21.15 -18.56
CA GLY A 669 -1.34 22.00 -19.75
C GLY A 669 -0.25 23.07 -19.89
N LYS A 670 0.70 23.17 -18.94
CA LYS A 670 1.81 24.15 -18.96
C LYS A 670 3.16 23.48 -19.14
N LYS A 671 3.37 22.36 -18.43
CA LYS A 671 4.55 21.50 -18.54
C LYS A 671 4.07 20.12 -18.95
N TRP A 672 4.71 19.56 -19.97
CA TRP A 672 4.32 18.27 -20.53
C TRP A 672 5.27 17.18 -20.05
N GLU A 673 4.75 16.26 -19.24
CA GLU A 673 5.48 15.12 -18.72
C GLU A 673 5.74 14.07 -19.82
N PHE A 674 4.81 13.91 -20.77
CA PHE A 674 4.94 12.89 -21.81
C PHE A 674 6.07 13.16 -22.81
N LEU A 675 6.68 14.35 -22.83
CA LEU A 675 7.83 14.67 -23.67
C LEU A 675 9.05 13.78 -23.35
N GLU A 676 9.13 13.22 -22.14
CA GLU A 676 10.18 12.27 -21.76
C GLU A 676 9.92 10.83 -22.25
N THR A 677 8.81 10.57 -22.94
CA THR A 677 8.51 9.24 -23.50
C THR A 677 9.57 8.83 -24.53
N ALA A 678 10.21 7.69 -24.29
CA ALA A 678 11.27 7.12 -25.11
C ALA A 678 10.69 6.26 -26.24
N ILE A 679 11.34 6.30 -27.41
CA ILE A 679 11.11 5.33 -28.49
C ILE A 679 12.17 4.24 -28.40
N LYS A 680 11.72 2.99 -28.37
CA LYS A 680 12.58 1.83 -28.24
C LYS A 680 13.37 1.57 -29.54
N PRO A 681 14.70 1.41 -29.48
CA PRO A 681 15.51 0.96 -30.62
C PRO A 681 15.52 -0.58 -30.80
N PHE A 682 15.18 -1.34 -29.75
CA PHE A 682 15.13 -2.80 -29.76
C PHE A 682 13.74 -3.33 -29.33
N PRO A 683 13.25 -4.44 -29.92
CA PRO A 683 11.92 -5.01 -29.63
C PRO A 683 11.84 -5.80 -28.30
N ALA A 684 12.50 -5.33 -27.25
CA ALA A 684 12.61 -6.03 -25.96
C ALA A 684 12.23 -5.12 -24.78
N CYS A 685 12.12 -5.72 -23.58
CA CYS A 685 11.83 -4.99 -22.35
C CYS A 685 12.82 -3.85 -22.15
N ARG A 686 12.33 -2.65 -21.84
CA ARG A 686 13.18 -1.44 -21.74
C ARG A 686 14.37 -1.62 -20.79
N MET A 687 14.19 -2.42 -19.75
CA MET A 687 15.21 -2.74 -18.74
C MET A 687 16.40 -3.57 -19.26
N THR A 688 16.34 -4.05 -20.52
CA THR A 688 17.43 -4.79 -21.18
C THR A 688 18.28 -3.95 -22.13
N HIS A 689 17.84 -2.73 -22.48
CA HIS A 689 18.41 -1.99 -23.62
C HIS A 689 19.87 -1.59 -23.42
N GLY A 690 20.23 -1.11 -22.22
CA GLY A 690 21.63 -0.76 -21.93
C GLY A 690 22.57 -1.97 -22.07
N GLN A 691 22.10 -3.15 -21.67
CA GLN A 691 22.85 -4.41 -21.79
C GLN A 691 23.07 -4.79 -23.24
N ILE A 692 22.05 -4.66 -24.08
CA ILE A 692 22.11 -4.94 -25.53
C ILE A 692 23.20 -4.06 -26.19
N GLU A 693 23.18 -2.75 -25.91
CA GLU A 693 24.14 -1.80 -26.49
C GLU A 693 25.58 -2.09 -26.04
N MET A 694 25.77 -2.34 -24.74
CA MET A 694 27.09 -2.65 -24.18
C MET A 694 27.62 -3.99 -24.69
N ALA A 695 26.77 -5.02 -24.77
CA ALA A 695 27.15 -6.33 -25.28
C ALA A 695 27.60 -6.26 -26.75
N ALA A 696 26.88 -5.53 -27.60
CA ALA A 696 27.26 -5.31 -29.00
C ALA A 696 28.59 -4.53 -29.12
N THR A 697 28.86 -3.60 -28.20
CA THR A 697 30.13 -2.87 -28.14
C THR A 697 31.29 -3.76 -27.67
N LEU A 698 31.08 -4.54 -26.62
CA LEU A 698 32.07 -5.45 -26.04
C LEU A 698 32.43 -6.57 -27.03
N ARG A 699 31.48 -7.04 -27.82
CA ARG A 699 31.72 -7.94 -28.98
C ARG A 699 32.81 -7.40 -29.91
N GLN A 700 32.75 -6.12 -30.27
CA GLN A 700 33.74 -5.51 -31.15
C GLN A 700 35.13 -5.42 -30.49
N ARG A 701 35.16 -5.20 -29.17
CA ARG A 701 36.41 -5.15 -28.38
C ARG A 701 37.02 -6.54 -28.16
N ALA A 702 36.22 -7.60 -28.18
CA ALA A 702 36.68 -8.98 -27.94
C ALA A 702 37.82 -9.41 -28.89
N ARG A 703 37.83 -8.92 -30.14
CA ARG A 703 38.89 -9.20 -31.14
C ARG A 703 39.23 -10.71 -31.27
N GLY A 704 38.21 -11.57 -31.17
CA GLY A 704 38.35 -13.03 -31.28
C GLY A 704 38.68 -13.76 -29.97
N ARG A 705 38.82 -13.06 -28.84
CA ARG A 705 38.97 -13.69 -27.51
C ARG A 705 37.72 -14.48 -27.15
N LYS A 706 37.91 -15.66 -26.56
CA LYS A 706 36.81 -16.53 -26.09
C LYS A 706 36.32 -16.10 -24.72
N VAL A 707 35.01 -16.03 -24.57
CA VAL A 707 34.36 -15.69 -23.31
C VAL A 707 34.44 -16.86 -22.33
N LYS A 708 34.94 -16.56 -21.14
CA LYS A 708 34.87 -17.43 -19.96
C LYS A 708 33.57 -17.19 -19.19
N THR A 709 33.29 -15.94 -18.78
CA THR A 709 32.05 -15.54 -18.08
C THR A 709 31.62 -14.13 -18.46
N LEU A 710 30.32 -13.84 -18.26
CA LEU A 710 29.78 -12.47 -18.29
C LEU A 710 29.05 -12.18 -16.98
N ALA A 711 29.12 -10.94 -16.53
CA ALA A 711 28.32 -10.42 -15.44
C ALA A 711 27.57 -9.16 -15.90
N VAL A 712 26.31 -9.03 -15.47
CA VAL A 712 25.46 -7.88 -15.74
C VAL A 712 25.00 -7.28 -14.42
N GLY A 713 25.34 -6.01 -14.18
CA GLY A 713 24.80 -5.23 -13.08
C GLY A 713 23.57 -4.45 -13.51
N LEU A 714 22.49 -4.55 -12.73
CA LEU A 714 21.24 -3.82 -12.94
C LEU A 714 20.79 -3.13 -11.66
N THR A 715 19.88 -2.17 -11.78
CA THR A 715 19.23 -1.61 -10.59
C THR A 715 18.35 -2.66 -9.89
N LYS A 716 18.20 -2.54 -8.56
CA LYS A 716 17.31 -3.40 -7.75
C LYS A 716 15.88 -3.49 -8.27
N GLN A 717 15.42 -2.49 -9.01
CA GLN A 717 14.08 -2.44 -9.59
C GLN A 717 13.97 -3.25 -10.89
N CYS A 718 15.05 -3.37 -11.65
CA CYS A 718 15.08 -4.10 -12.92
C CYS A 718 15.29 -5.61 -12.72
N VAL A 719 16.08 -6.01 -11.72
CA VAL A 719 16.40 -7.43 -11.46
C VAL A 719 15.16 -8.32 -11.36
N PRO A 720 14.10 -7.98 -10.59
CA PRO A 720 12.91 -8.83 -10.49
C PRO A 720 12.18 -9.07 -11.81
N ILE A 721 12.34 -8.18 -12.80
CA ILE A 721 11.60 -8.24 -14.07
C ILE A 721 12.39 -9.00 -15.14
N VAL A 722 13.70 -8.73 -15.27
CA VAL A 722 14.52 -9.25 -16.37
C VAL A 722 15.74 -10.07 -15.92
N GLY A 723 16.16 -9.92 -14.66
CA GLY A 723 17.42 -10.45 -14.14
C GLY A 723 17.32 -11.68 -13.25
N VAL A 724 16.13 -12.03 -12.75
CA VAL A 724 15.94 -13.21 -11.88
C VAL A 724 16.47 -14.45 -12.61
N ARG A 725 17.26 -15.26 -11.89
CA ARG A 725 17.79 -16.49 -12.45
C ARG A 725 16.72 -17.58 -12.44
N GLN A 726 15.93 -17.63 -13.50
CA GLN A 726 14.89 -18.65 -13.77
C GLN A 726 15.17 -19.35 -15.09
N GLU A 727 14.76 -20.60 -15.22
CA GLU A 727 15.02 -21.43 -16.42
C GLU A 727 14.50 -20.76 -17.69
N ASN A 728 13.25 -20.25 -17.69
CA ASN A 728 12.66 -19.54 -18.83
C ASN A 728 13.35 -18.21 -19.14
N LYS A 729 14.11 -17.62 -18.21
CA LYS A 729 14.92 -16.42 -18.51
C LYS A 729 16.28 -16.79 -19.06
N ILE A 730 16.93 -17.84 -18.58
CA ILE A 730 18.24 -18.27 -19.11
C ILE A 730 18.07 -18.88 -20.51
N HIS A 731 17.06 -19.75 -20.66
CA HIS A 731 16.71 -20.45 -21.89
C HIS A 731 15.23 -20.20 -22.22
N PRO A 732 14.90 -19.02 -22.78
CA PRO A 732 13.52 -18.73 -23.16
C PRO A 732 12.96 -19.79 -24.11
N GLN A 733 11.71 -20.17 -23.89
CA GLN A 733 10.96 -21.08 -24.77
C GLN A 733 9.93 -20.31 -25.61
N THR A 734 9.65 -19.06 -25.23
CA THR A 734 8.69 -18.18 -25.92
C THR A 734 9.32 -16.85 -26.26
N VAL A 735 8.74 -16.14 -27.23
CA VAL A 735 9.14 -14.78 -27.59
C VAL A 735 9.02 -13.83 -26.40
N VAL A 736 7.97 -13.96 -25.59
CA VAL A 736 7.77 -13.11 -24.41
C VAL A 736 8.83 -13.37 -23.35
N ASP A 737 9.21 -14.63 -23.09
CA ASP A 737 10.32 -14.92 -22.18
C ASP A 737 11.62 -14.26 -22.67
N ALA A 738 11.91 -14.37 -23.97
CA ALA A 738 13.09 -13.77 -24.59
C ALA A 738 13.08 -12.23 -24.53
N GLN A 739 11.92 -11.59 -24.67
CA GLN A 739 11.74 -10.14 -24.52
C GLN A 739 12.05 -9.65 -23.09
N PHE A 740 11.86 -10.49 -22.08
CA PHE A 740 12.02 -10.18 -20.65
C PHE A 740 13.20 -10.92 -20.02
N SER A 741 14.26 -11.17 -20.79
CA SER A 741 15.47 -11.86 -20.33
C SER A 741 16.73 -11.04 -20.55
N SER A 742 17.40 -10.67 -19.45
CA SER A 742 18.75 -10.11 -19.48
C SER A 742 19.78 -11.08 -20.04
N TYR A 743 19.60 -12.39 -19.83
CA TYR A 743 20.52 -13.44 -20.26
C TYR A 743 20.51 -13.56 -21.78
N TYR A 744 19.32 -13.79 -22.35
CA TYR A 744 19.13 -13.96 -23.79
C TYR A 744 19.51 -12.70 -24.56
N GLN A 745 19.02 -11.53 -24.15
CA GLN A 745 19.27 -10.28 -24.86
C GLN A 745 20.76 -9.91 -24.85
N THR A 746 21.45 -10.11 -23.73
CA THR A 746 22.89 -9.87 -23.62
C THR A 746 23.70 -10.87 -24.45
N ALA A 747 23.39 -12.17 -24.36
CA ALA A 747 24.08 -13.21 -25.13
C ALA A 747 23.91 -13.00 -26.64
N LEU A 748 22.68 -12.76 -27.10
CA LEU A 748 22.36 -12.53 -28.50
C LEU A 748 23.10 -11.30 -29.03
N ALA A 749 23.05 -10.17 -28.30
CA ALA A 749 23.73 -8.95 -28.71
C ALA A 749 25.26 -9.10 -28.71
N TYR A 750 25.82 -9.88 -27.78
CA TYR A 750 27.25 -10.18 -27.76
C TYR A 750 27.69 -11.05 -28.95
N LEU A 751 26.84 -11.95 -29.45
CA LEU A 751 27.17 -12.82 -30.58
C LEU A 751 26.90 -12.16 -31.93
N HIS A 752 25.76 -11.49 -32.07
CA HIS A 752 25.23 -11.02 -33.35
C HIS A 752 25.23 -9.49 -33.51
N GLY A 753 25.45 -8.73 -32.43
CA GLY A 753 25.28 -7.27 -32.42
C GLY A 753 23.83 -6.86 -32.18
N ASP A 754 23.55 -5.55 -32.29
CA ASP A 754 22.30 -4.91 -31.87
C ASP A 754 21.37 -4.54 -33.04
N THR A 755 21.64 -5.02 -34.26
CA THR A 755 20.94 -4.59 -35.50
C THR A 755 19.88 -5.58 -36.01
N LEU A 756 19.64 -6.69 -35.32
CA LEU A 756 18.72 -7.76 -35.77
C LEU A 756 17.25 -7.31 -35.86
N GLY A 757 16.83 -6.31 -35.08
CA GLY A 757 15.42 -5.94 -35.01
C GLY A 757 14.56 -7.14 -34.58
N TRP A 758 13.46 -7.42 -35.29
CA TRP A 758 12.55 -8.51 -34.95
C TRP A 758 13.14 -9.91 -35.21
N SER A 759 14.13 -10.06 -36.11
CA SER A 759 14.77 -11.37 -36.35
C SER A 759 15.59 -11.85 -35.13
N ALA A 760 15.73 -11.02 -34.10
CA ALA A 760 16.28 -11.41 -32.82
C ALA A 760 15.59 -12.65 -32.23
N TYR A 761 14.34 -12.92 -32.57
CA TYR A 761 13.57 -14.05 -32.03
C TYR A 761 13.69 -15.34 -32.85
N ASP A 762 14.33 -15.30 -34.03
CA ASP A 762 14.66 -16.49 -34.81
C ASP A 762 15.78 -17.33 -34.15
N HIS A 763 16.46 -16.78 -33.13
CA HIS A 763 17.60 -17.36 -32.43
C HIS A 763 17.27 -17.97 -31.05
N ILE A 764 15.98 -18.09 -30.69
CA ILE A 764 15.57 -18.67 -29.38
C ILE A 764 16.08 -20.11 -29.19
N GLU A 765 16.20 -20.86 -30.27
CA GLU A 765 16.69 -22.24 -30.29
C GLU A 765 18.19 -22.36 -30.60
N ASP A 766 18.89 -21.24 -30.81
CA ASP A 766 20.32 -21.24 -31.15
C ASP A 766 21.16 -21.74 -29.96
N SER A 767 21.85 -22.87 -30.16
CA SER A 767 22.66 -23.50 -29.12
C SER A 767 23.80 -22.61 -28.64
N THR A 768 24.37 -21.78 -29.52
CA THR A 768 25.48 -20.89 -29.16
C THR A 768 25.02 -19.73 -28.27
N VAL A 769 23.80 -19.22 -28.51
CA VAL A 769 23.16 -18.22 -27.63
C VAL A 769 22.86 -18.85 -26.27
N ARG A 770 22.34 -20.08 -26.24
CA ARG A 770 22.06 -20.81 -24.99
C ARG A 770 23.32 -21.07 -24.16
N GLU A 771 24.39 -21.56 -24.79
CA GLU A 771 25.68 -21.79 -24.14
C GLU A 771 26.27 -20.50 -23.55
N LEU A 772 26.10 -19.35 -24.22
CA LEU A 772 26.55 -18.07 -23.69
C LEU A 772 25.65 -17.57 -22.55
N SER A 773 24.34 -17.76 -22.65
CA SER A 773 23.39 -17.43 -21.57
C SER A 773 23.71 -18.15 -20.26
N ASP A 774 24.21 -19.38 -20.32
CA ASP A 774 24.66 -20.14 -19.13
C ASP A 774 25.84 -19.50 -18.40
N LYS A 775 26.67 -18.76 -19.14
CA LYS A 775 27.85 -18.07 -18.61
C LYS A 775 27.53 -16.69 -18.05
N ILE A 776 26.29 -16.22 -18.14
CA ILE A 776 25.86 -14.90 -17.66
C ILE A 776 25.36 -14.99 -16.22
N THR A 777 25.88 -14.13 -15.35
CA THR A 777 25.30 -13.81 -14.05
C THR A 777 24.68 -12.41 -14.07
N VAL A 778 23.61 -12.21 -13.30
CA VAL A 778 22.96 -10.91 -13.15
C VAL A 778 22.89 -10.56 -11.67
N GLU A 779 23.29 -9.36 -11.31
CA GLU A 779 23.27 -8.87 -9.93
C GLU A 779 22.67 -7.47 -9.81
N ALA A 780 22.18 -7.16 -8.61
CA ALA A 780 21.70 -5.84 -8.27
C ALA A 780 22.86 -4.97 -7.78
N ASP A 781 23.01 -3.77 -8.36
CA ASP A 781 24.01 -2.79 -7.95
C ASP A 781 23.34 -1.52 -7.41
N ASP A 782 23.66 -1.19 -6.16
CA ASP A 782 23.12 -0.04 -5.43
C ASP A 782 23.67 1.31 -5.90
N ALA A 783 24.79 1.31 -6.63
CA ALA A 783 25.34 2.53 -7.23
C ALA A 783 24.57 2.96 -8.49
N LEU A 784 23.79 2.06 -9.09
CA LEU A 784 23.01 2.33 -10.30
C LEU A 784 21.65 2.94 -9.96
N SER A 785 21.14 3.80 -10.85
CA SER A 785 19.81 4.41 -10.73
C SER A 785 19.06 4.36 -12.07
N GLY A 786 17.72 4.38 -12.01
CA GLY A 786 16.87 4.28 -13.19
C GLY A 786 17.13 3.02 -14.02
N LEU A 787 17.53 3.21 -15.27
CA LEU A 787 17.89 2.16 -16.24
C LEU A 787 19.41 1.91 -16.32
N GLY A 788 20.17 2.44 -15.36
CA GLY A 788 21.61 2.22 -15.29
C GLY A 788 21.97 0.73 -15.25
N SER A 789 23.00 0.36 -16.00
CA SER A 789 23.52 -1.00 -16.10
C SER A 789 25.01 -1.01 -16.41
N TRP A 790 25.69 -2.11 -16.10
CA TRP A 790 27.03 -2.41 -16.59
C TRP A 790 27.11 -3.85 -17.07
N VAL A 791 28.01 -4.12 -18.02
CA VAL A 791 28.34 -5.47 -18.50
C VAL A 791 29.84 -5.68 -18.40
N ARG A 792 30.24 -6.76 -17.76
CA ARG A 792 31.64 -7.17 -17.60
C ARG A 792 31.85 -8.54 -18.23
N VAL A 793 32.90 -8.68 -19.03
CA VAL A 793 33.28 -9.92 -19.72
C VAL A 793 34.66 -10.34 -19.24
N GLU A 794 34.77 -11.57 -18.76
CA GLU A 794 36.06 -12.23 -18.49
C GLU A 794 36.35 -13.22 -19.62
N TYR A 795 37.55 -13.17 -20.17
CA TYR A 795 37.97 -14.03 -21.28
C TYR A 795 38.80 -15.22 -20.78
N GLU A 796 38.95 -16.27 -21.60
CA GLU A 796 39.74 -17.47 -21.27
C GLU A 796 41.24 -17.17 -21.04
N ASP A 797 41.76 -16.09 -21.64
CA ASP A 797 43.13 -15.61 -21.43
C ASP A 797 43.32 -14.81 -20.12
N GLY A 798 42.26 -14.65 -19.32
CA GLY A 798 42.24 -13.91 -18.06
C GLY A 798 42.08 -12.40 -18.19
N SER A 799 42.03 -11.86 -19.41
CA SER A 799 41.72 -10.44 -19.62
C SER A 799 40.25 -10.13 -19.32
N VAL A 800 39.95 -8.86 -19.03
CA VAL A 800 38.61 -8.39 -18.65
C VAL A 800 38.30 -7.10 -19.39
N ASP A 801 37.12 -7.04 -20.01
CA ASP A 801 36.54 -5.79 -20.51
C ASP A 801 35.26 -5.47 -19.73
N GLN A 802 34.97 -4.18 -19.54
CA GLN A 802 33.72 -3.73 -18.94
C GLN A 802 33.21 -2.47 -19.66
N ASP A 803 31.89 -2.33 -19.70
CA ASP A 803 31.22 -1.10 -20.12
C ASP A 803 30.08 -0.75 -19.15
N THR A 804 29.68 0.52 -19.12
CA THR A 804 28.62 1.05 -18.25
C THR A 804 27.72 2.00 -19.03
N CYS A 805 26.40 1.77 -18.97
CA CYS A 805 25.38 2.60 -19.61
C CYS A 805 24.39 3.12 -18.57
N LEU A 806 24.38 4.44 -18.34
CA LEU A 806 23.44 5.08 -17.40
C LEU A 806 22.09 5.45 -18.06
N TYR A 807 22.11 5.78 -19.35
CA TYR A 807 20.95 6.22 -20.11
C TYR A 807 20.93 5.54 -21.49
N PRO A 808 20.19 4.43 -21.66
CA PRO A 808 20.13 3.73 -22.95
C PRO A 808 19.48 4.59 -24.04
N LYS A 809 19.83 4.33 -25.30
CA LYS A 809 19.25 5.01 -26.48
C LYS A 809 17.72 5.03 -26.40
N GLY A 810 17.13 6.18 -26.68
CA GLY A 810 15.70 6.48 -26.53
C GLY A 810 15.37 7.33 -25.31
N GLU A 811 16.16 7.28 -24.23
CA GLU A 811 15.94 8.19 -23.09
C GLU A 811 16.18 9.66 -23.50
N LYS A 812 15.68 10.62 -22.73
CA LYS A 812 15.84 12.06 -23.02
C LYS A 812 17.31 12.50 -23.17
N GLN A 813 18.24 11.80 -22.52
CA GLN A 813 19.69 12.06 -22.60
C GLN A 813 20.33 11.52 -23.89
N ALA A 814 19.69 10.55 -24.54
CA ALA A 814 20.15 9.89 -25.76
C ALA A 814 18.97 9.61 -26.71
N PRO A 815 18.25 10.64 -27.18
CA PRO A 815 17.01 10.46 -27.92
C PRO A 815 17.23 9.79 -29.28
N ILE A 816 16.24 9.02 -29.75
CA ILE A 816 16.20 8.58 -31.16
C ILE A 816 15.75 9.76 -32.01
N MET A 817 16.56 10.14 -32.98
CA MET A 817 16.27 11.26 -33.86
C MET A 817 15.16 10.91 -34.87
N TRP A 818 14.40 11.90 -35.32
CA TRP A 818 13.29 11.73 -36.27
C TRP A 818 13.66 10.88 -37.50
N GLY A 819 14.85 11.09 -38.07
CA GLY A 819 15.34 10.30 -39.20
C GLY A 819 15.48 8.80 -38.90
N ASP A 820 15.87 8.41 -37.68
CA ASP A 820 15.99 7.01 -37.29
C ASP A 820 14.63 6.40 -36.91
N ILE A 821 13.70 7.21 -36.40
CA ILE A 821 12.29 6.79 -36.23
C ILE A 821 11.67 6.49 -37.59
N LYS A 822 11.91 7.32 -38.62
CA LYS A 822 11.47 7.05 -40.00
C LYS A 822 12.07 5.75 -40.54
N LYS A 823 13.36 5.48 -40.30
CA LYS A 823 13.99 4.20 -40.71
C LYS A 823 13.36 3.01 -39.99
N LYS A 824 13.14 3.10 -38.68
CA LYS A 824 12.45 2.06 -37.89
C LYS A 824 11.04 1.82 -38.43
N TYR A 825 10.30 2.89 -38.70
CA TYR A 825 8.97 2.79 -39.30
C TYR A 825 9.00 2.06 -40.64
N MET A 826 9.89 2.46 -41.56
CA MET A 826 9.99 1.85 -42.89
C MET A 826 10.34 0.36 -42.80
N SER A 827 11.30 -0.03 -41.95
CA SER A 827 11.68 -1.44 -41.79
C SER A 827 10.55 -2.31 -41.25
N LEU A 828 9.63 -1.75 -40.47
CA LEU A 828 8.47 -2.44 -39.91
C LEU A 828 7.26 -2.44 -40.87
N SER A 829 7.04 -1.33 -41.58
CA SER A 829 5.83 -1.11 -42.38
C SER A 829 5.94 -1.55 -43.83
N GLU A 830 7.12 -1.49 -44.45
CA GLU A 830 7.32 -1.91 -45.85
C GLU A 830 6.93 -3.38 -46.09
N PRO A 831 7.26 -4.35 -45.23
CA PRO A 831 6.81 -5.73 -45.41
C PRO A 831 5.28 -5.87 -45.48
N VAL A 832 4.54 -4.99 -44.81
CA VAL A 832 3.07 -5.03 -44.66
C VAL A 832 2.35 -4.26 -45.78
N TYR A 833 2.79 -3.03 -46.04
CA TYR A 833 2.11 -2.08 -46.94
C TYR A 833 2.81 -1.91 -48.29
N GLY A 834 4.05 -2.36 -48.43
CA GLY A 834 4.92 -2.02 -49.56
C GLY A 834 5.47 -0.59 -49.44
N GLU A 835 6.61 -0.35 -50.09
CA GLU A 835 7.38 0.90 -49.97
C GLU A 835 6.52 2.14 -50.25
N ALA A 836 5.86 2.20 -51.42
CA ALA A 836 5.10 3.36 -51.84
C ALA A 836 3.99 3.76 -50.85
N LYS A 837 3.26 2.77 -50.31
CA LYS A 837 2.17 3.03 -49.36
C LYS A 837 2.71 3.38 -47.97
N ALA A 838 3.77 2.72 -47.51
CA ALA A 838 4.45 3.04 -46.26
C ALA A 838 5.01 4.47 -46.29
N THR A 839 5.69 4.88 -47.36
CA THR A 839 6.16 6.25 -47.54
C THR A 839 5.02 7.27 -47.52
N LYS A 840 3.89 6.95 -48.17
CA LYS A 840 2.71 7.83 -48.14
C LYS A 840 2.15 8.01 -46.73
N ILE A 841 2.03 6.92 -45.96
CA ILE A 841 1.57 6.98 -44.56
C ILE A 841 2.55 7.81 -43.72
N MET A 842 3.86 7.59 -43.87
CA MET A 842 4.89 8.37 -43.17
C MET A 842 4.79 9.87 -43.45
N ASN A 843 4.64 10.26 -44.71
CA ASN A 843 4.51 11.66 -45.10
C ASN A 843 3.21 12.28 -44.54
N LEU A 844 2.10 11.54 -44.52
CA LEU A 844 0.86 12.02 -43.90
C LEU A 844 0.99 12.24 -42.39
N VAL A 845 1.76 11.41 -41.69
CA VAL A 845 2.04 11.64 -40.26
C VAL A 845 2.95 12.87 -40.08
N ASP A 846 3.93 13.06 -40.96
CA ASP A 846 4.82 14.23 -40.94
C ASP A 846 4.07 15.54 -41.17
N GLU A 847 3.02 15.51 -41.99
CA GLU A 847 2.16 16.66 -42.34
C GLU A 847 0.82 16.66 -41.59
N ILE A 848 0.68 15.83 -40.54
CA ILE A 848 -0.64 15.54 -39.95
C ILE A 848 -1.33 16.80 -39.43
N ASP A 849 -0.58 17.80 -38.99
CA ASP A 849 -1.04 19.12 -38.52
C ASP A 849 -1.75 19.96 -39.60
N SER A 850 -1.65 19.57 -40.86
CA SER A 850 -2.28 20.25 -42.01
C SER A 850 -3.27 19.38 -42.79
N LEU A 851 -3.47 18.12 -42.38
CA LEU A 851 -4.19 17.11 -43.16
C LEU A 851 -5.25 16.35 -42.35
N ASP A 852 -6.27 15.87 -43.05
CA ASP A 852 -7.37 15.09 -42.49
C ASP A 852 -6.93 13.68 -42.05
N VAL A 853 -7.16 13.37 -40.77
CA VAL A 853 -6.89 12.07 -40.15
C VAL A 853 -7.68 10.93 -40.82
N ALA A 854 -8.83 11.21 -41.43
CA ALA A 854 -9.60 10.21 -42.16
C ALA A 854 -8.82 9.59 -43.34
N HIS A 855 -8.00 10.40 -44.04
CA HIS A 855 -7.14 9.90 -45.11
C HIS A 855 -6.05 8.95 -44.59
N LEU A 856 -5.46 9.27 -43.42
CA LEU A 856 -4.51 8.39 -42.75
C LEU A 856 -5.17 7.04 -42.43
N MET A 857 -6.37 7.06 -41.84
CA MET A 857 -7.09 5.83 -41.49
C MET A 857 -7.48 4.99 -42.69
N HIS A 858 -7.90 5.62 -43.80
CA HIS A 858 -8.20 4.92 -45.04
C HIS A 858 -6.99 4.11 -45.54
N LEU A 859 -5.79 4.72 -45.53
CA LEU A 859 -4.58 4.02 -45.94
C LEU A 859 -4.22 2.86 -45.00
N LEU A 860 -4.46 3.00 -43.70
CA LEU A 860 -4.17 1.95 -42.72
C LEU A 860 -5.09 0.72 -42.80
N SER A 861 -6.21 0.81 -43.52
CA SER A 861 -7.24 -0.25 -43.55
C SER A 861 -6.88 -1.51 -44.33
N SER A 862 -6.02 -1.42 -45.34
CA SER A 862 -5.70 -2.53 -46.25
C SER A 862 -4.20 -2.84 -46.29
N ARG A 863 -3.85 -4.12 -46.52
CA ARG A 863 -2.46 -4.53 -46.82
C ARG A 863 -2.10 -4.23 -48.29
N LYS A 864 -0.83 -4.42 -48.65
CA LYS A 864 -0.34 -4.29 -50.03
C LYS A 864 -1.06 -5.21 -51.01
#